data_AF-A0A8D9D8U0-F1
#
_entry.id   AF-A0A8D9D8U0-F1
#
_cell.length_a   1.000
_cell.length_b   1.000
_cell.length_c   1.000
_cell.angle_alpha   90.00
_cell.angle_beta   90.00
_cell.angle_gamma   90.00
#
_symmetry.space_group_name_H-M   'P 1'
#
loop_
_entity.id
_entity.type
_entity.pdbx_description
1 polymer ?
#
loop_
_entity_poly.entity_id
_entity_poly.type
_entity_poly.pdbx_seq_one_letter_code
_entity_poly.pdbx_strand_id
1 'polypeptide(L)'
;MASLYMTSALIYQNAITHNNFRFPSFICRSMTKMTPDNVSVDVLRRRSGNYQPSPWDHSYLLSINNKYAKEEKVIARDLLKEKVRKMLGAETKSRREQLELIDDLQKLGISYHFEVEINNILMDFHHKNGRGVWKCDKEEDLHATSLEFRLLRQHGFHVSEDIFDVIIDKIESETFKSDDINSIISLYEASYLSTKSDIKLREVIRPFAKKQIRKFVDGETCNLEVREKAIHALEMPYHWRMRRLETRWYLDSYDNKHDTNLVLIEFAKLDFNIVQIAHQEDLKYVSSWDVNRLDELPEYMRLCFLILFNEINSIGCDIFKYKNIDVIPFLRKSWADLCNTYLVEAKWYKKGYKPGVEEYMQNAWISISAPTILIHFYCIFSDKISVQILETLSQHRQEIVRCSATILRLANDLGTSRDELARGDVLKSAQCYTHETGASEEEAHAHVQQMICDTWDEINYETKMARTYSLLSRGFVEAAVNLARMSQCMYQYGDGHGCPDKAKTVERVMSLLVNPVPLRASWIDNPTRPMANLIDQSNSLFGELDEPLPIRHCTMPIRQQSSTMHSPLIFRNAFTGKNCRHRPKRFVCKSMTKTTPENVSADVLSRRSGNYKPSPWDHRYLLSINNEHAKEEKVIARDLLKEKVRKMLDVETKSRLEQLELIDELQKLGVSYHFEVEINDILMDFHHQNGRSILKCVKEEDLHATALEFRLLRQHGFDVSEDIFDVIIDKIESETFKSDDINSIISLYEASYLSTKSDIKLREVIRPFATEQIRKFVDGETCNLEVREKAIHALEMPYHWRMRRLETRWYIDAYEKKHDTNLVLIEFAKIDFNIVQIAHQEDLKYASSWWKETCLVNHLPFVRDRIVENYFVAVGIIYEPQFGNARRIISIVNALVTTIDDIYDIYGTLEELEIFTAMVDNWDVNRLDELPEYMRLCFLILYNEVNSIGCDILKDKHINVIPFLKKSWADLCKTYLVEAKWYKKGYKPTVKEYIQNAWISISGQTILIHFYCGFSDQISVQILETLAQHRQDIVRCSATILRLANDLATSPDELARGDVLKSVQCYMHETGATEEEAQAHVQQMICDTWEEMNYEAKMAGTSSLPRGFVEAAMNVARMAQCIYQYGDGHGCPEEGKTVERFMYLVVNPVTNTKVISLLS
;
A
#
# COMPACT_ATOMS: atom_id res chain seq x y z
N MET A 1 -26.77 3.03 -4.75
CA MET A 1 -25.57 3.30 -3.91
C MET A 1 -25.54 2.48 -2.62
N ALA A 2 -26.63 2.38 -1.83
CA ALA A 2 -26.61 1.73 -0.51
C ALA A 2 -26.11 0.25 -0.48
N SER A 3 -26.42 -0.58 -1.49
CA SER A 3 -25.99 -1.99 -1.52
C SER A 3 -24.48 -2.21 -1.73
N LEU A 4 -23.74 -1.16 -2.11
CA LEU A 4 -22.29 -1.22 -2.36
C LEU A 4 -21.43 -0.89 -1.13
N TYR A 5 -22.04 -0.38 -0.06
CA TYR A 5 -21.36 -0.10 1.21
C TYR A 5 -21.49 -1.24 2.24
N MET A 6 -22.43 -2.18 2.06
CA MET A 6 -22.64 -3.27 3.04
C MET A 6 -21.74 -4.49 2.84
N THR A 7 -21.37 -4.82 1.60
CA THR A 7 -20.56 -6.01 1.30
C THR A 7 -19.10 -5.89 1.75
N SER A 8 -18.61 -4.67 2.00
CA SER A 8 -17.28 -4.42 2.59
C SER A 8 -17.26 -4.56 4.11
N ALA A 9 -18.37 -4.24 4.80
CA ALA A 9 -18.41 -4.19 6.27
C ALA A 9 -18.46 -5.58 6.92
N LEU A 10 -19.23 -6.52 6.37
CA LEU A 10 -19.38 -7.87 6.93
C LEU A 10 -18.13 -8.76 6.83
N ILE A 11 -17.20 -8.45 5.91
CA ILE A 11 -15.99 -9.26 5.70
C ILE A 11 -14.90 -8.95 6.75
N TYR A 12 -14.90 -7.75 7.36
CA TYR A 12 -13.86 -7.32 8.30
C TYR A 12 -14.08 -7.72 9.75
N GLN A 13 -15.29 -8.16 10.13
CA GLN A 13 -15.69 -8.19 11.54
C GLN A 13 -15.13 -9.36 12.37
N ASN A 14 -14.53 -10.38 11.73
CA ASN A 14 -14.02 -11.58 12.41
C ASN A 14 -12.55 -11.50 12.87
N ALA A 15 -11.87 -10.36 12.72
CA ALA A 15 -10.39 -10.30 12.83
C ALA A 15 -9.81 -9.65 14.11
N ILE A 16 -10.62 -9.05 15.00
CA ILE A 16 -10.09 -8.20 16.09
C ILE A 16 -10.68 -8.55 17.46
N THR A 17 -10.07 -9.54 18.12
CA THR A 17 -10.11 -9.68 19.59
C THR A 17 -8.72 -9.99 20.14
N HIS A 18 -8.34 -9.26 21.20
CA HIS A 18 -7.13 -9.37 22.01
C HIS A 18 -5.81 -8.85 21.41
N ASN A 19 -5.39 -7.67 21.90
CA ASN A 19 -4.05 -7.50 22.45
C ASN A 19 -4.04 -6.35 23.47
N ASN A 20 -3.28 -6.50 24.56
CA ASN A 20 -3.31 -5.59 25.71
C ASN A 20 -1.88 -5.45 26.28
N PHE A 21 -1.57 -4.27 26.83
CA PHE A 21 -0.40 -3.92 27.67
C PHE A 21 0.96 -3.47 27.08
N ARG A 22 1.72 -2.85 28.01
CA ARG A 22 2.72 -1.77 27.87
C ARG A 22 4.18 -2.27 27.78
N PHE A 23 5.08 -1.40 27.31
CA PHE A 23 6.53 -1.53 27.53
C PHE A 23 7.02 -0.60 28.67
N PRO A 24 8.07 -0.99 29.42
CA PRO A 24 8.73 -0.15 30.41
C PRO A 24 9.86 0.70 29.81
N SER A 25 10.14 1.85 30.45
CA SER A 25 11.19 2.79 30.09
C SER A 25 12.60 2.24 30.35
N PHE A 26 13.53 2.40 29.40
CA PHE A 26 14.97 2.36 29.67
C PHE A 26 15.70 3.57 29.08
N ILE A 27 16.63 4.10 29.86
CA ILE A 27 17.29 5.39 29.65
C ILE A 27 18.57 5.18 28.83
N CYS A 28 18.69 5.83 27.68
CA CYS A 28 19.95 5.88 26.94
C CYS A 28 20.95 6.81 27.66
N ARG A 29 22.10 6.27 28.10
CA ARG A 29 23.25 7.04 28.59
C ARG A 29 24.44 6.85 27.65
N SER A 30 25.22 7.92 27.49
CA SER A 30 26.59 7.95 26.95
C SER A 30 26.76 7.84 25.43
N MET A 31 26.66 8.98 24.73
CA MET A 31 27.61 9.28 23.66
C MET A 31 28.79 10.07 24.23
N THR A 32 30.00 9.52 24.08
CA THR A 32 31.25 10.13 24.56
C THR A 32 31.74 11.18 23.57
N LYS A 33 32.27 12.30 24.08
CA LYS A 33 32.69 13.46 23.27
C LYS A 33 33.85 13.13 22.33
N MET A 34 33.73 13.51 21.05
CA MET A 34 34.89 13.97 20.27
C MET A 34 34.96 15.49 20.32
N THR A 35 36.17 16.04 20.41
CA THR A 35 36.42 17.48 20.51
C THR A 35 36.42 18.14 19.12
N PRO A 36 35.73 19.28 18.92
CA PRO A 36 35.80 20.01 17.67
C PRO A 36 37.01 20.95 17.65
N ASP A 37 37.84 20.86 16.61
CA ASP A 37 38.76 21.95 16.25
C ASP A 37 37.98 23.12 15.63
N ASN A 38 38.50 24.34 15.84
CA ASN A 38 37.77 25.58 15.60
C ASN A 38 37.45 25.84 14.12
N VAL A 39 36.19 25.63 13.74
CA VAL A 39 35.53 26.38 12.65
C VAL A 39 34.31 27.06 13.26
N SER A 40 34.23 28.39 13.14
CA SER A 40 33.06 29.16 13.57
C SER A 40 31.91 28.96 12.58
N VAL A 41 31.24 27.82 12.69
CA VAL A 41 29.94 27.61 12.06
C VAL A 41 28.96 28.54 12.76
N ASP A 42 28.40 29.50 12.03
CA ASP A 42 27.21 30.23 12.46
C ASP A 42 26.13 29.19 12.78
N VAL A 43 25.85 29.00 14.08
CA VAL A 43 24.82 28.06 14.53
C VAL A 43 23.47 28.61 14.08
N LEU A 44 23.00 28.11 12.93
CA LEU A 44 21.70 28.39 12.35
C LEU A 44 20.61 28.07 13.39
N ARG A 45 20.23 29.08 14.16
CA ARG A 45 19.14 29.04 15.14
C ARG A 45 17.82 28.92 14.37
N ARG A 46 17.46 27.67 14.04
CA ARG A 46 16.17 27.34 13.42
C ARG A 46 15.05 27.64 14.42
N ARG A 47 13.96 28.23 13.94
CA ARG A 47 12.76 28.46 14.76
C ARG A 47 12.08 27.13 15.06
N SER A 48 11.60 26.96 16.28
CA SER A 48 10.73 25.86 16.68
C SER A 48 9.31 26.39 16.89
N GLY A 49 8.30 25.67 16.38
CA GLY A 49 6.90 26.01 16.62
C GLY A 49 6.43 25.75 18.06
N ASN A 50 7.20 24.95 18.83
CA ASN A 50 6.92 24.51 20.20
C ASN A 50 5.51 23.89 20.38
N TYR A 51 5.01 23.22 19.33
CA TYR A 51 3.75 22.47 19.38
C TYR A 51 3.81 21.36 20.44
N GLN A 52 2.66 21.07 21.04
CA GLN A 52 2.53 19.93 21.96
C GLN A 52 2.37 18.62 21.15
N PRO A 53 2.71 17.46 21.73
CA PRO A 53 2.39 16.16 21.12
C PRO A 53 0.90 16.03 20.81
N SER A 54 0.56 15.25 19.79
CA SER A 54 -0.83 14.96 19.42
C SER A 54 -1.62 14.39 20.62
N PRO A 55 -2.83 14.88 20.92
CA PRO A 55 -3.71 14.24 21.91
C PRO A 55 -4.29 12.91 21.39
N TRP A 56 -4.10 12.60 20.11
CA TRP A 56 -4.57 11.38 19.46
C TRP A 56 -3.45 10.34 19.36
N ASP A 57 -3.42 9.42 20.33
CA ASP A 57 -2.50 8.28 20.30
C ASP A 57 -2.91 7.26 19.20
N HIS A 58 -1.94 6.77 18.43
CA HIS A 58 -2.17 5.83 17.33
C HIS A 58 -2.80 4.51 17.81
N SER A 59 -2.36 3.97 18.97
CA SER A 59 -2.94 2.74 19.50
C SER A 59 -4.38 2.93 19.99
N TYR A 60 -4.69 4.11 20.53
CA TYR A 60 -6.04 4.53 20.86
C TYR A 60 -6.94 4.61 19.61
N LEU A 61 -6.51 5.27 18.53
CA LEU A 61 -7.27 5.38 17.28
C LEU A 61 -7.62 4.00 16.68
N LEU A 62 -6.65 3.08 16.65
CA LEU A 62 -6.89 1.70 16.21
C LEU A 62 -7.83 0.91 17.14
N SER A 63 -7.87 1.25 18.43
CA SER A 63 -8.73 0.56 19.42
C SER A 63 -10.21 0.97 19.36
N ILE A 64 -10.57 2.03 18.62
CA ILE A 64 -11.95 2.53 18.53
C ILE A 64 -12.85 1.44 17.93
N ASN A 65 -13.83 0.98 18.71
CA ASN A 65 -14.78 -0.04 18.29
C ASN A 65 -16.22 0.39 18.64
N ASN A 66 -17.14 0.22 17.70
CA ASN A 66 -18.50 0.73 17.81
C ASN A 66 -19.50 -0.43 17.97
N LYS A 67 -20.16 -0.48 19.13
CA LYS A 67 -21.16 -1.51 19.45
C LYS A 67 -22.36 -1.58 18.48
N TYR A 68 -22.57 -0.55 17.67
CA TYR A 68 -23.65 -0.49 16.67
C TYR A 68 -23.28 -1.07 15.30
N ALA A 69 -22.03 -1.53 15.10
CA ALA A 69 -21.60 -2.25 13.91
C ALA A 69 -22.21 -3.67 13.89
N LYS A 70 -23.50 -3.80 13.61
CA LYS A 70 -24.21 -5.07 13.47
C LYS A 70 -25.25 -4.98 12.37
N GLU A 71 -25.38 -6.04 11.57
CA GLU A 71 -26.33 -6.11 10.44
C GLU A 71 -27.78 -5.80 10.86
N GLU A 72 -28.21 -6.33 12.02
CA GLU A 72 -29.51 -6.04 12.64
C GLU A 72 -29.81 -4.55 12.82
N LYS A 73 -28.77 -3.73 13.10
CA LYS A 73 -28.90 -2.28 13.31
C LYS A 73 -29.04 -1.54 11.98
N VAL A 74 -28.49 -2.08 10.89
CA VAL A 74 -28.72 -1.55 9.53
C VAL A 74 -30.14 -1.86 9.05
N ILE A 75 -30.63 -3.07 9.30
CA ILE A 75 -32.03 -3.45 8.99
C ILE A 75 -33.02 -2.55 9.75
N ALA A 76 -32.77 -2.31 11.04
CA ALA A 76 -33.61 -1.41 11.85
C ALA A 76 -33.62 0.04 11.32
N ARG A 77 -32.47 0.55 10.82
CA ARG A 77 -32.40 1.87 10.17
C ARG A 77 -33.32 1.92 8.95
N ASP A 78 -33.24 0.92 8.07
CA ASP A 78 -33.98 0.93 6.81
C ASP A 78 -35.49 0.80 7.03
N LEU A 79 -35.93 0.05 8.05
CA LEU A 79 -37.34 0.01 8.47
C LEU A 79 -37.85 1.36 8.99
N LEU A 80 -37.04 2.08 9.78
CA LEU A 80 -37.41 3.43 10.26
C LEU A 80 -37.43 4.45 9.11
N LYS A 81 -36.48 4.34 8.17
CA LYS A 81 -36.44 5.16 6.95
C LYS A 81 -37.73 5.03 6.13
N GLU A 82 -38.28 3.82 5.95
CA GLU A 82 -39.57 3.65 5.27
C GLU A 82 -40.75 4.29 6.01
N LYS A 83 -40.75 4.27 7.36
CA LYS A 83 -41.78 4.98 8.15
C LYS A 83 -41.70 6.49 7.93
N VAL A 84 -40.49 7.05 7.93
CA VAL A 84 -40.28 8.50 7.70
C VAL A 84 -40.64 8.91 6.26
N ARG A 85 -40.37 8.06 5.26
CA ARG A 85 -40.87 8.28 3.89
C ARG A 85 -42.41 8.39 3.84
N LYS A 86 -43.12 7.50 4.53
CA LYS A 86 -44.60 7.59 4.64
C LYS A 86 -45.06 8.88 5.33
N MET A 87 -44.31 9.38 6.33
CA MET A 87 -44.60 10.66 6.98
C MET A 87 -44.42 11.87 6.07
N LEU A 88 -43.55 11.80 5.06
CA LEU A 88 -43.38 12.85 4.04
C LEU A 88 -44.51 12.83 2.99
N GLY A 89 -45.03 11.65 2.64
CA GLY A 89 -46.10 11.46 1.64
C GLY A 89 -47.54 11.65 2.15
N ALA A 90 -47.75 12.17 3.37
CA ALA A 90 -49.09 12.30 3.95
C ALA A 90 -49.84 13.54 3.39
N GLU A 91 -50.90 13.31 2.62
CA GLU A 91 -51.67 14.35 1.90
C GLU A 91 -52.37 15.39 2.80
N THR A 92 -52.53 15.12 4.09
CA THR A 92 -53.34 15.93 5.02
C THR A 92 -52.56 17.00 5.80
N LYS A 93 -51.25 17.16 5.58
CA LYS A 93 -50.42 18.11 6.35
C LYS A 93 -50.54 19.55 5.85
N SER A 94 -50.54 20.49 6.78
CA SER A 94 -50.43 21.93 6.49
C SER A 94 -49.04 22.31 5.97
N ARG A 95 -48.95 23.47 5.29
CA ARG A 95 -47.70 24.09 4.84
C ARG A 95 -46.64 24.13 5.94
N ARG A 96 -47.05 24.56 7.15
CA ARG A 96 -46.18 24.69 8.32
C ARG A 96 -45.61 23.34 8.76
N GLU A 97 -46.45 22.32 8.95
CA GLU A 97 -46.02 20.98 9.39
C GLU A 97 -45.11 20.27 8.37
N GLN A 98 -45.29 20.54 7.08
CA GLN A 98 -44.39 20.02 6.03
C GLN A 98 -43.01 20.68 6.09
N LEU A 99 -42.95 22.01 6.28
CA LEU A 99 -41.69 22.75 6.40
C LEU A 99 -40.93 22.43 7.70
N GLU A 100 -41.65 22.33 8.82
CA GLU A 100 -41.09 21.93 10.12
C GLU A 100 -40.53 20.50 10.06
N LEU A 101 -41.21 19.54 9.41
CA LEU A 101 -40.67 18.20 9.20
C LEU A 101 -39.39 18.20 8.34
N ILE A 102 -39.34 18.99 7.25
CA ILE A 102 -38.13 19.07 6.42
C ILE A 102 -36.96 19.68 7.21
N ASP A 103 -37.22 20.72 8.01
CA ASP A 103 -36.21 21.33 8.89
C ASP A 103 -35.72 20.34 9.96
N ASP A 104 -36.61 19.59 10.60
CA ASP A 104 -36.22 18.53 11.53
C ASP A 104 -35.38 17.45 10.87
N LEU A 105 -35.71 17.03 9.64
CA LEU A 105 -34.88 16.06 8.88
C LEU A 105 -33.50 16.62 8.53
N GLN A 106 -33.37 17.93 8.28
CA GLN A 106 -32.07 18.58 8.07
C GLN A 106 -31.26 18.69 9.37
N LYS A 107 -31.89 19.16 10.46
CA LYS A 107 -31.29 19.28 11.79
C LYS A 107 -30.82 17.94 12.32
N LEU A 108 -31.66 16.91 12.25
CA LEU A 108 -31.34 15.53 12.62
C LEU A 108 -30.42 14.81 11.61
N GLY A 109 -29.97 15.48 10.54
CA GLY A 109 -28.92 14.96 9.64
C GLY A 109 -29.34 13.81 8.73
N ILE A 110 -30.64 13.50 8.65
CA ILE A 110 -31.21 12.35 7.92
C ILE A 110 -31.90 12.74 6.60
N SER A 111 -32.04 14.02 6.30
CA SER A 111 -32.64 14.56 5.06
C SER A 111 -32.06 13.99 3.76
N TYR A 112 -30.76 13.64 3.74
CA TYR A 112 -30.08 13.06 2.57
C TYR A 112 -30.64 11.69 2.14
N HIS A 113 -31.44 11.02 2.99
CA HIS A 113 -32.15 9.81 2.62
C HIS A 113 -33.44 10.03 1.81
N PHE A 114 -33.91 11.28 1.73
CA PHE A 114 -35.20 11.67 1.15
C PHE A 114 -35.06 12.88 0.19
N GLU A 115 -33.90 13.04 -0.46
CA GLU A 115 -33.67 14.21 -1.32
C GLU A 115 -34.71 14.36 -2.44
N VAL A 116 -35.22 13.25 -2.98
CA VAL A 116 -36.23 13.27 -4.05
C VAL A 116 -37.56 13.79 -3.50
N GLU A 117 -38.00 13.23 -2.38
CA GLU A 117 -39.24 13.58 -1.69
C GLU A 117 -39.22 15.05 -1.24
N ILE A 118 -38.11 15.50 -0.64
CA ILE A 118 -37.92 16.88 -0.18
C ILE A 118 -37.90 17.86 -1.36
N ASN A 119 -37.14 17.56 -2.43
CA ASN A 119 -37.09 18.44 -3.60
C ASN A 119 -38.45 18.56 -4.30
N ASN A 120 -39.25 17.50 -4.36
CA ASN A 120 -40.60 17.54 -4.93
C ASN A 120 -41.54 18.45 -4.12
N ILE A 121 -41.52 18.35 -2.78
CA ILE A 121 -42.32 19.22 -1.90
C ILE A 121 -41.90 20.69 -2.05
N LEU A 122 -40.60 20.96 -2.03
CA LEU A 122 -40.06 22.32 -2.20
C LEU A 122 -40.34 22.90 -3.59
N MET A 123 -40.35 22.09 -4.65
CA MET A 123 -40.72 22.51 -6.00
C MET A 123 -42.19 22.95 -6.10
N ASP A 124 -43.11 22.23 -5.45
CA ASP A 124 -44.53 22.64 -5.40
C ASP A 124 -44.73 23.95 -4.62
N PHE A 125 -44.04 24.11 -3.48
CA PHE A 125 -44.01 25.39 -2.76
C PHE A 125 -43.46 26.55 -3.63
N HIS A 126 -42.34 26.33 -4.33
CA HIS A 126 -41.78 27.32 -5.26
C HIS A 126 -42.78 27.73 -6.36
N HIS A 127 -43.46 26.76 -6.98
CA HIS A 127 -44.50 27.00 -7.98
C HIS A 127 -45.76 27.70 -7.41
N LYS A 128 -46.07 27.54 -6.12
CA LYS A 128 -47.15 28.26 -5.45
C LYS A 128 -46.75 29.72 -5.18
N ASN A 129 -45.52 29.96 -4.72
CA ASN A 129 -44.99 31.33 -4.54
C ASN A 129 -44.90 32.12 -5.85
N GLY A 130 -44.44 31.49 -6.94
CA GLY A 130 -44.38 32.11 -8.27
C GLY A 130 -45.73 32.58 -8.83
N ARG A 131 -46.85 32.14 -8.23
CA ARG A 131 -48.22 32.60 -8.55
C ARG A 131 -48.73 33.71 -7.62
N GLY A 132 -47.86 34.28 -6.77
CA GLY A 132 -48.21 35.37 -5.84
C GLY A 132 -49.09 34.94 -4.66
N VAL A 133 -49.15 33.65 -4.35
CA VAL A 133 -50.09 33.07 -3.37
C VAL A 133 -49.70 33.34 -1.92
N TRP A 134 -48.41 33.58 -1.64
CA TRP A 134 -47.89 33.76 -0.29
C TRP A 134 -47.02 35.04 -0.18
N LYS A 135 -47.49 35.99 0.63
CA LYS A 135 -46.72 37.12 1.18
C LYS A 135 -46.85 37.09 2.70
N CYS A 136 -45.80 37.50 3.42
CA CYS A 136 -45.76 37.43 4.88
C CYS A 136 -46.56 38.58 5.54
N ASP A 137 -47.88 38.58 5.37
CA ASP A 137 -48.73 39.72 5.78
C ASP A 137 -49.04 39.72 7.30
N LYS A 138 -48.89 38.56 7.97
CA LYS A 138 -49.21 38.33 9.39
C LYS A 138 -48.00 37.80 10.18
N GLU A 139 -47.92 38.16 11.46
CA GLU A 139 -46.86 37.71 12.37
C GLU A 139 -46.92 36.19 12.62
N GLU A 140 -48.11 35.59 12.65
CA GLU A 140 -48.32 34.14 12.83
C GLU A 140 -47.74 33.25 11.70
N ASP A 141 -47.47 33.81 10.52
CA ASP A 141 -46.90 33.08 9.37
C ASP A 141 -45.39 33.35 9.17
N LEU A 142 -44.78 34.19 10.02
CA LEU A 142 -43.38 34.58 9.90
C LEU A 142 -42.42 33.39 10.03
N HIS A 143 -42.70 32.46 10.95
CA HIS A 143 -41.91 31.23 11.12
C HIS A 143 -41.91 30.39 9.83
N ALA A 144 -43.09 30.06 9.32
CA ALA A 144 -43.25 29.21 8.14
C ALA A 144 -42.64 29.84 6.89
N THR A 145 -42.88 31.14 6.67
CA THR A 145 -42.29 31.86 5.52
C THR A 145 -40.77 31.98 5.62
N SER A 146 -40.21 32.16 6.83
CA SER A 146 -38.76 32.16 7.04
C SER A 146 -38.13 30.79 6.82
N LEU A 147 -38.76 29.72 7.32
CA LEU A 147 -38.33 28.34 7.04
C LEU A 147 -38.38 28.03 5.54
N GLU A 148 -39.46 28.40 4.86
CA GLU A 148 -39.64 28.16 3.43
C GLU A 148 -38.58 28.88 2.59
N PHE A 149 -38.36 30.18 2.83
CA PHE A 149 -37.28 30.93 2.16
C PHE A 149 -35.92 30.25 2.34
N ARG A 150 -35.59 29.87 3.59
CA ARG A 150 -34.32 29.24 3.96
C ARG A 150 -34.15 27.86 3.30
N LEU A 151 -35.19 27.03 3.33
CA LEU A 151 -35.18 25.70 2.70
C LEU A 151 -35.10 25.80 1.18
N LEU A 152 -35.90 26.67 0.54
CA LEU A 152 -35.87 26.90 -0.91
C LEU A 152 -34.48 27.37 -1.37
N ARG A 153 -33.90 28.39 -0.73
CA ARG A 153 -32.55 28.89 -1.06
C ARG A 153 -31.47 27.81 -0.87
N GLN A 154 -31.49 27.04 0.22
CA GLN A 154 -30.55 25.92 0.44
C GLN A 154 -30.70 24.80 -0.61
N HIS A 155 -31.94 24.51 -1.02
CA HIS A 155 -32.23 23.58 -2.10
C HIS A 155 -32.09 24.20 -3.50
N GLY A 156 -31.51 25.41 -3.61
CA GLY A 156 -31.10 26.03 -4.88
C GLY A 156 -32.21 26.74 -5.64
N PHE A 157 -33.42 26.83 -5.09
CA PHE A 157 -34.52 27.58 -5.69
C PHE A 157 -34.31 29.09 -5.48
N HIS A 158 -34.60 29.89 -6.51
CA HIS A 158 -34.56 31.33 -6.38
C HIS A 158 -35.85 31.87 -5.75
N VAL A 159 -35.70 32.55 -4.61
CA VAL A 159 -36.75 33.31 -3.92
C VAL A 159 -36.22 34.71 -3.66
N SER A 160 -36.99 35.77 -3.97
CA SER A 160 -36.59 37.15 -3.70
C SER A 160 -36.70 37.49 -2.21
N GLU A 161 -35.95 38.49 -1.74
CA GLU A 161 -36.13 39.04 -0.39
C GLU A 161 -37.47 39.78 -0.21
N ASP A 162 -38.11 40.19 -1.31
CA ASP A 162 -39.39 40.91 -1.32
C ASP A 162 -40.56 40.13 -0.65
N ILE A 163 -40.39 38.84 -0.41
CA ILE A 163 -41.33 38.03 0.39
C ILE A 163 -41.48 38.55 1.84
N PHE A 164 -40.48 39.31 2.32
CA PHE A 164 -40.46 39.93 3.64
C PHE A 164 -40.81 41.42 3.64
N ASP A 165 -41.17 42.05 2.51
CA ASP A 165 -41.40 43.51 2.41
C ASP A 165 -42.38 44.03 3.48
N VAL A 166 -43.51 43.35 3.68
CA VAL A 166 -44.52 43.73 4.68
C VAL A 166 -44.01 43.65 6.13
N ILE A 167 -42.98 42.84 6.38
CA ILE A 167 -42.30 42.73 7.67
C ILE A 167 -41.24 43.82 7.81
N ILE A 168 -40.52 44.13 6.72
CA ILE A 168 -39.54 45.23 6.64
C ILE A 168 -40.22 46.57 6.90
N ASP A 169 -41.33 46.86 6.22
CA ASP A 169 -42.14 48.08 6.43
C ASP A 169 -42.58 48.25 7.90
N LYS A 170 -42.90 47.14 8.59
CA LYS A 170 -43.28 47.15 10.01
C LYS A 170 -42.08 47.30 10.96
N ILE A 171 -40.90 46.81 10.56
CA ILE A 171 -39.64 46.99 11.30
C ILE A 171 -39.19 48.45 11.21
N GLU A 172 -39.19 49.03 10.01
CA GLU A 172 -38.77 50.42 9.76
C GLU A 172 -39.74 51.45 10.37
N SER A 173 -41.04 51.12 10.43
CA SER A 173 -42.03 51.96 11.11
C SER A 173 -42.12 51.74 12.64
N GLU A 174 -41.25 50.92 13.22
CA GLU A 174 -41.25 50.51 14.65
C GLU A 174 -42.57 49.89 15.15
N THR A 175 -43.43 49.41 14.24
CA THR A 175 -44.77 48.87 14.57
C THR A 175 -44.78 47.36 14.80
N PHE A 176 -43.75 46.64 14.36
CA PHE A 176 -43.63 45.18 14.48
C PHE A 176 -43.54 44.69 15.94
N LYS A 177 -44.36 43.69 16.33
CA LYS A 177 -44.41 43.15 17.71
C LYS A 177 -44.62 41.62 17.72
N SER A 178 -43.54 40.87 17.51
CA SER A 178 -43.56 39.41 17.67
C SER A 178 -43.00 38.98 19.03
N ASP A 179 -43.86 38.42 19.88
CA ASP A 179 -43.47 37.78 21.14
C ASP A 179 -42.93 36.34 20.94
N ASP A 180 -43.16 35.70 19.78
CA ASP A 180 -42.52 34.42 19.45
C ASP A 180 -41.10 34.62 18.94
N ILE A 181 -40.14 34.34 19.82
CA ILE A 181 -38.72 34.33 19.51
C ILE A 181 -38.31 33.22 18.52
N ASN A 182 -39.04 32.12 18.36
CA ASN A 182 -38.70 31.09 17.37
C ASN A 182 -38.91 31.60 15.94
N SER A 183 -39.96 32.39 15.70
CA SER A 183 -40.16 33.14 14.45
C SER A 183 -38.98 34.08 14.17
N ILE A 184 -38.48 34.81 15.17
CA ILE A 184 -37.33 35.72 15.04
C ILE A 184 -36.02 34.96 14.78
N ILE A 185 -35.77 33.84 15.46
CA ILE A 185 -34.62 32.97 15.18
C ILE A 185 -34.68 32.44 13.75
N SER A 186 -35.87 32.05 13.28
CA SER A 186 -36.06 31.54 11.91
C SER A 186 -35.80 32.62 10.86
N LEU A 187 -36.26 33.85 11.11
CA LEU A 187 -36.00 35.02 10.28
C LEU A 187 -34.51 35.40 10.26
N TYR A 188 -33.84 35.35 11.41
CA TYR A 188 -32.40 35.52 11.53
C TYR A 188 -31.65 34.48 10.69
N GLU A 189 -31.99 33.19 10.81
CA GLU A 189 -31.38 32.11 10.03
C GLU A 189 -31.63 32.23 8.52
N ALA A 190 -32.81 32.70 8.11
CA ALA A 190 -33.11 33.02 6.72
C ALA A 190 -32.20 34.15 6.18
N SER A 191 -31.89 35.16 6.98
CA SER A 191 -31.06 36.31 6.59
C SER A 191 -29.59 35.99 6.29
N TYR A 192 -29.10 34.78 6.62
CA TYR A 192 -27.75 34.32 6.30
C TYR A 192 -27.65 33.54 4.97
N LEU A 193 -28.75 33.45 4.23
CA LEU A 193 -28.81 32.97 2.83
C LEU A 193 -28.95 34.10 1.80
N SER A 194 -28.70 35.33 2.24
CA SER A 194 -28.53 36.48 1.36
C SER A 194 -27.37 36.30 0.40
N THR A 195 -27.47 37.01 -0.72
CA THR A 195 -26.39 37.30 -1.65
C THR A 195 -26.11 38.80 -1.61
N LYS A 196 -25.08 39.29 -2.30
CA LYS A 196 -24.75 40.72 -2.34
C LYS A 196 -25.89 41.62 -2.87
N SER A 197 -26.83 41.06 -3.64
CA SER A 197 -28.01 41.80 -4.12
C SER A 197 -29.19 41.83 -3.14
N ASP A 198 -29.19 40.99 -2.10
CA ASP A 198 -30.25 40.93 -1.10
C ASP A 198 -29.97 41.96 0.03
N ILE A 199 -30.20 43.24 -0.28
CA ILE A 199 -29.83 44.38 0.58
C ILE A 199 -30.72 44.44 1.83
N LYS A 200 -32.04 44.26 1.68
CA LYS A 200 -32.99 44.36 2.80
C LYS A 200 -32.72 43.28 3.85
N LEU A 201 -32.34 42.07 3.42
CA LEU A 201 -31.95 40.98 4.32
C LEU A 201 -30.67 41.30 5.11
N ARG A 202 -29.66 41.88 4.45
CA ARG A 202 -28.35 42.18 5.07
C ARG A 202 -28.41 43.38 6.01
N GLU A 203 -29.06 44.48 5.60
CA GLU A 203 -29.00 45.77 6.30
C GLU A 203 -30.19 46.02 7.25
N VAL A 204 -31.37 45.43 7.00
CA VAL A 204 -32.57 45.64 7.84
C VAL A 204 -32.90 44.41 8.69
N ILE A 205 -33.13 43.26 8.05
CA ILE A 205 -33.62 42.06 8.76
C ILE A 205 -32.55 41.47 9.69
N ARG A 206 -31.32 41.24 9.20
CA ARG A 206 -30.25 40.64 9.99
C ARG A 206 -29.92 41.45 11.26
N PRO A 207 -29.72 42.79 11.21
CA PRO A 207 -29.44 43.57 12.42
C PRO A 207 -30.64 43.65 13.37
N PHE A 208 -31.86 43.77 12.83
CA PHE A 208 -33.09 43.75 13.63
C PHE A 208 -33.23 42.43 14.41
N ALA A 209 -33.21 41.29 13.72
CA ALA A 209 -33.41 39.99 14.34
C ALA A 209 -32.30 39.69 15.38
N LYS A 210 -31.04 40.00 15.05
CA LYS A 210 -29.90 39.88 15.98
C LYS A 210 -30.08 40.72 17.25
N LYS A 211 -30.62 41.94 17.12
CA LYS A 211 -30.92 42.85 18.26
C LYS A 211 -32.05 42.31 19.14
N GLN A 212 -33.10 41.74 18.56
CA GLN A 212 -34.21 41.15 19.32
C GLN A 212 -33.80 39.85 20.03
N ILE A 213 -33.02 38.98 19.38
CA ILE A 213 -32.55 37.74 20.00
C ILE A 213 -31.62 38.05 21.19
N ARG A 214 -30.74 39.07 21.08
CA ARG A 214 -29.93 39.55 22.21
C ARG A 214 -30.78 40.01 23.40
N LYS A 215 -31.75 40.91 23.15
CA LYS A 215 -32.70 41.37 24.19
C LYS A 215 -33.42 40.22 24.90
N PHE A 216 -33.79 39.17 24.18
CA PHE A 216 -34.41 37.98 24.76
C PHE A 216 -33.41 37.17 25.62
N VAL A 217 -32.19 36.97 25.15
CA VAL A 217 -31.14 36.25 25.90
C VAL A 217 -30.75 36.99 27.19
N ASP A 218 -30.76 38.33 27.18
CA ASP A 218 -30.41 39.18 28.31
C ASP A 218 -31.54 39.33 29.35
N GLY A 219 -32.75 38.81 29.09
CA GLY A 219 -33.92 38.92 29.96
C GLY A 219 -33.97 37.90 31.12
N GLU A 220 -34.54 38.31 32.26
CA GLU A 220 -34.53 37.53 33.52
C GLU A 220 -35.56 36.37 33.58
N THR A 221 -36.59 36.35 32.72
CA THR A 221 -37.75 35.43 32.84
C THR A 221 -38.03 34.64 31.55
N CYS A 222 -37.03 33.93 31.02
CA CYS A 222 -37.14 33.21 29.75
C CYS A 222 -37.13 31.68 29.90
N ASN A 223 -37.84 30.97 29.01
CA ASN A 223 -37.76 29.51 28.89
C ASN A 223 -36.32 29.09 28.52
N LEU A 224 -35.70 28.25 29.36
CA LEU A 224 -34.32 27.79 29.22
C LEU A 224 -34.02 27.15 27.85
N GLU A 225 -34.88 26.26 27.35
CA GLU A 225 -34.68 25.58 26.05
C GLU A 225 -34.63 26.60 24.89
N VAL A 226 -35.50 27.61 24.96
CA VAL A 226 -35.62 28.63 23.93
C VAL A 226 -34.47 29.64 24.04
N ARG A 227 -34.00 29.93 25.26
CA ARG A 227 -32.81 30.74 25.53
C ARG A 227 -31.53 30.06 25.03
N GLU A 228 -31.40 28.74 25.19
CA GLU A 228 -30.27 27.98 24.64
C GLU A 228 -30.24 28.02 23.11
N LYS A 229 -31.40 27.82 22.44
CA LYS A 229 -31.50 28.00 20.97
C LYS A 229 -31.13 29.42 20.53
N ALA A 230 -31.58 30.44 21.28
CA ALA A 230 -31.28 31.84 21.00
C ALA A 230 -29.78 32.16 21.13
N ILE A 231 -29.12 31.66 22.18
CA ILE A 231 -27.67 31.76 22.37
C ILE A 231 -26.93 31.06 21.22
N HIS A 232 -27.34 29.84 20.89
CA HIS A 232 -26.72 29.04 19.83
C HIS A 232 -26.85 29.72 18.45
N ALA A 233 -27.99 30.31 18.12
CA ALA A 233 -28.13 31.11 16.89
C ALA A 233 -27.23 32.37 16.89
N LEU A 234 -27.08 33.04 18.03
CA LEU A 234 -26.20 34.22 18.16
C LEU A 234 -24.71 33.89 18.09
N GLU A 235 -24.28 32.71 18.53
CA GLU A 235 -22.89 32.25 18.38
C GLU A 235 -22.50 32.10 16.89
N MET A 236 -23.37 31.50 16.08
CA MET A 236 -23.16 31.27 14.65
C MET A 236 -24.49 30.82 14.00
N PRO A 237 -24.86 31.30 12.80
CA PRO A 237 -26.06 30.85 12.11
C PRO A 237 -25.94 29.40 11.59
N TYR A 238 -27.02 28.64 11.64
CA TYR A 238 -27.17 27.25 11.19
C TYR A 238 -26.61 26.98 9.79
N HIS A 239 -26.73 27.91 8.85
CA HIS A 239 -26.18 27.75 7.49
C HIS A 239 -24.64 27.68 7.47
N TRP A 240 -23.96 28.37 8.37
CA TRP A 240 -22.49 28.39 8.47
C TRP A 240 -21.93 27.27 9.34
N ARG A 241 -22.77 26.59 10.14
CA ARG A 241 -22.38 25.52 11.06
C ARG A 241 -22.11 24.20 10.33
N MET A 242 -21.11 23.45 10.82
CA MET A 242 -20.81 22.09 10.35
C MET A 242 -22.01 21.15 10.62
N ARG A 243 -22.73 20.76 9.56
CA ARG A 243 -24.00 20.02 9.65
C ARG A 243 -23.98 18.83 10.61
N ARG A 244 -22.92 18.01 10.57
CA ARG A 244 -22.84 16.79 11.39
C ARG A 244 -22.63 17.07 12.89
N LEU A 245 -21.89 18.13 13.25
CA LEU A 245 -21.77 18.56 14.65
C LEU A 245 -23.08 19.13 15.16
N GLU A 246 -23.75 19.89 14.30
CA GLU A 246 -25.06 20.47 14.58
C GLU A 246 -26.13 19.39 14.80
N THR A 247 -26.12 18.32 14.00
CA THR A 247 -26.95 17.13 14.25
C THR A 247 -26.69 16.49 15.59
N ARG A 248 -25.43 16.43 16.06
CA ARG A 248 -25.13 15.89 17.40
C ARG A 248 -25.81 16.71 18.50
N TRP A 249 -25.78 18.06 18.39
CA TRP A 249 -26.45 18.97 19.31
C TRP A 249 -27.98 18.80 19.28
N TYR A 250 -28.58 18.74 18.08
CA TYR A 250 -30.02 18.52 17.93
C TYR A 250 -30.48 17.17 18.46
N LEU A 251 -29.69 16.10 18.28
CA LEU A 251 -29.99 14.78 18.86
C LEU A 251 -30.09 14.82 20.39
N ASP A 252 -29.18 15.51 21.07
CA ASP A 252 -29.22 15.66 22.53
C ASP A 252 -30.36 16.61 22.98
N SER A 253 -30.59 17.71 22.24
CA SER A 253 -31.69 18.65 22.52
C SER A 253 -33.08 17.99 22.37
N TYR A 254 -33.26 17.12 21.36
CA TYR A 254 -34.55 16.54 21.01
C TYR A 254 -34.93 15.33 21.88
N ASP A 255 -33.95 14.55 22.35
CA ASP A 255 -34.18 13.37 23.20
C ASP A 255 -34.69 13.73 24.60
N ASN A 256 -34.43 14.96 25.06
CA ASN A 256 -34.84 15.49 26.37
C ASN A 256 -36.28 16.06 26.40
N LYS A 257 -37.07 15.95 25.32
CA LYS A 257 -38.42 16.52 25.24
C LYS A 257 -39.51 15.44 25.26
N HIS A 258 -40.66 15.80 25.81
CA HIS A 258 -41.82 14.90 25.91
C HIS A 258 -42.59 14.74 24.58
N ASP A 259 -42.58 15.73 23.70
CA ASP A 259 -43.42 15.76 22.49
C ASP A 259 -42.70 15.38 21.18
N THR A 260 -41.40 15.03 21.21
CA THR A 260 -40.67 14.77 19.96
C THR A 260 -41.04 13.42 19.33
N ASN A 261 -41.16 13.40 18.00
CA ASN A 261 -41.40 12.18 17.24
C ASN A 261 -40.25 11.15 17.41
N LEU A 262 -40.54 10.08 18.16
CA LEU A 262 -39.58 9.02 18.49
C LEU A 262 -39.05 8.26 17.26
N VAL A 263 -39.82 8.19 16.16
CA VAL A 263 -39.38 7.54 14.92
C VAL A 263 -38.26 8.35 14.27
N LEU A 264 -38.36 9.69 14.28
CA LEU A 264 -37.31 10.59 13.75
C LEU A 264 -36.04 10.54 14.60
N ILE A 265 -36.17 10.61 15.94
CA ILE A 265 -35.00 10.55 16.84
C ILE A 265 -34.27 9.23 16.71
N GLU A 266 -34.95 8.09 16.87
CA GLU A 266 -34.24 6.79 16.88
C GLU A 266 -33.67 6.46 15.50
N PHE A 267 -34.31 6.89 14.41
CA PHE A 267 -33.72 6.81 13.07
C PHE A 267 -32.44 7.64 12.95
N ALA A 268 -32.46 8.90 13.40
CA ALA A 268 -31.33 9.80 13.32
C ALA A 268 -30.16 9.35 14.20
N LYS A 269 -30.41 8.87 15.43
CA LYS A 269 -29.38 8.27 16.29
C LYS A 269 -28.73 7.05 15.63
N LEU A 270 -29.55 6.18 15.05
CA LEU A 270 -29.10 4.94 14.43
C LEU A 270 -28.28 5.19 13.16
N ASP A 271 -28.75 6.11 12.30
CA ASP A 271 -28.02 6.53 11.11
C ASP A 271 -26.71 7.27 11.46
N PHE A 272 -26.76 8.18 12.45
CA PHE A 272 -25.56 8.87 12.94
C PHE A 272 -24.48 7.88 13.35
N ASN A 273 -24.83 6.85 14.13
CA ASN A 273 -23.91 5.79 14.56
C ASN A 273 -23.39 4.95 13.39
N ILE A 274 -24.24 4.61 12.41
CA ILE A 274 -23.82 3.85 11.22
C ILE A 274 -22.82 4.65 10.37
N VAL A 275 -23.06 5.94 10.15
CA VAL A 275 -22.10 6.80 9.41
C VAL A 275 -20.86 7.10 10.26
N GLN A 276 -20.97 7.13 11.60
CA GLN A 276 -19.81 7.26 12.49
C GLN A 276 -18.86 6.06 12.35
N ILE A 277 -19.39 4.84 12.16
CA ILE A 277 -18.56 3.63 11.91
C ILE A 277 -17.74 3.80 10.63
N ALA A 278 -18.33 4.28 9.54
CA ALA A 278 -17.59 4.54 8.31
C ALA A 278 -16.43 5.52 8.54
N HIS A 279 -16.70 6.65 9.20
CA HIS A 279 -15.64 7.62 9.54
C HIS A 279 -14.60 7.08 10.53
N GLN A 280 -14.95 6.13 11.40
CA GLN A 280 -13.99 5.46 12.30
C GLN A 280 -13.04 4.54 11.52
N GLU A 281 -13.54 3.82 10.51
CA GLU A 281 -12.70 3.01 9.62
C GLU A 281 -11.84 3.90 8.70
N ASP A 282 -12.40 5.00 8.16
CA ASP A 282 -11.64 6.01 7.41
C ASP A 282 -10.52 6.61 8.29
N LEU A 283 -10.81 6.92 9.56
CA LEU A 283 -9.84 7.46 10.52
C LEU A 283 -8.74 6.44 10.84
N LYS A 284 -9.09 5.16 11.07
CA LYS A 284 -8.11 4.08 11.25
C LYS A 284 -7.19 3.96 10.04
N TYR A 285 -7.77 3.99 8.85
CA TYR A 285 -7.05 3.91 7.57
C TYR A 285 -6.10 5.12 7.37
N VAL A 286 -6.54 6.35 7.64
CA VAL A 286 -5.66 7.53 7.57
C VAL A 286 -4.60 7.48 8.68
N SER A 287 -4.92 6.94 9.85
CA SER A 287 -3.98 6.79 10.97
C SER A 287 -2.98 5.65 10.82
N SER A 288 -3.14 4.73 9.86
CA SER A 288 -2.25 3.57 9.70
C SER A 288 -0.88 3.91 9.09
N TRP A 289 -0.53 5.19 9.07
CA TRP A 289 0.77 5.71 8.66
C TRP A 289 1.65 5.83 9.90
N ASP A 290 2.83 5.21 9.88
CA ASP A 290 3.73 5.17 11.03
C ASP A 290 4.30 6.55 11.36
N VAL A 291 3.70 7.19 12.38
CA VAL A 291 4.01 8.55 12.84
C VAL A 291 5.36 8.61 13.58
N ASN A 292 5.95 7.47 13.98
CA ASN A 292 7.17 7.40 14.80
C ASN A 292 8.46 7.77 14.06
N ARG A 293 8.37 8.39 12.87
CA ARG A 293 9.51 8.75 12.00
C ARG A 293 9.63 10.25 11.74
N LEU A 294 8.93 11.07 12.53
CA LEU A 294 8.96 12.54 12.43
C LEU A 294 10.13 13.21 13.16
N ASP A 295 10.82 12.49 14.06
CA ASP A 295 11.83 13.07 14.96
C ASP A 295 13.25 13.20 14.34
N GLU A 296 13.46 12.83 13.07
CA GLU A 296 14.78 12.76 12.41
C GLU A 296 15.00 13.83 11.32
N LEU A 297 14.20 14.90 11.32
CA LEU A 297 14.29 15.97 10.31
C LEU A 297 15.54 16.86 10.57
N PRO A 298 16.75 16.51 10.06
CA PRO A 298 16.96 16.38 8.61
C PRO A 298 17.84 15.23 8.09
N GLU A 299 17.79 14.67 6.86
CA GLU A 299 17.30 14.90 5.45
C GLU A 299 15.93 15.58 5.12
N TYR A 300 15.49 16.53 5.92
CA TYR A 300 14.10 16.94 6.19
C TYR A 300 13.15 17.34 5.06
N MET A 301 13.64 17.56 3.84
CA MET A 301 12.81 18.06 2.74
C MET A 301 12.88 17.18 1.50
N ARG A 302 13.92 16.35 1.35
CA ARG A 302 14.01 15.40 0.23
C ARG A 302 13.04 14.24 0.40
N LEU A 303 13.00 13.64 1.59
CA LEU A 303 12.04 12.57 1.87
C LEU A 303 10.59 13.07 1.78
N CYS A 304 10.29 14.25 2.33
CA CYS A 304 8.95 14.85 2.21
C CYS A 304 8.58 15.17 0.76
N PHE A 305 9.50 15.72 -0.04
CA PHE A 305 9.26 15.94 -1.48
C PHE A 305 9.08 14.62 -2.24
N LEU A 306 9.92 13.61 -1.99
CA LEU A 306 9.83 12.31 -2.64
C LEU A 306 8.55 11.55 -2.28
N ILE A 307 8.16 11.52 -1.00
CA ILE A 307 6.89 10.95 -0.56
C ILE A 307 5.73 11.70 -1.21
N LEU A 308 5.71 13.04 -1.12
CA LEU A 308 4.65 13.84 -1.74
C LEU A 308 4.55 13.56 -3.24
N PHE A 309 5.67 13.65 -3.96
CA PHE A 309 5.75 13.43 -5.40
C PHE A 309 5.32 12.01 -5.80
N ASN A 310 5.78 10.98 -5.09
CA ASN A 310 5.39 9.60 -5.36
C ASN A 310 3.93 9.34 -5.02
N GLU A 311 3.40 9.87 -3.91
CA GLU A 311 1.96 9.74 -3.59
C GLU A 311 1.09 10.46 -4.62
N ILE A 312 1.49 11.64 -5.11
CA ILE A 312 0.75 12.33 -6.18
C ILE A 312 0.80 11.54 -7.51
N ASN A 313 1.96 10.99 -7.89
CA ASN A 313 2.06 10.12 -9.08
C ASN A 313 1.31 8.79 -8.89
N SER A 314 1.21 8.31 -7.66
CA SER A 314 0.52 7.07 -7.29
C SER A 314 -1.01 7.25 -7.30
N ILE A 315 -1.52 8.38 -6.80
CA ILE A 315 -2.92 8.82 -6.96
C ILE A 315 -3.23 9.04 -8.44
N GLY A 316 -2.32 9.68 -9.18
CA GLY A 316 -2.44 9.86 -10.63
C GLY A 316 -2.50 8.52 -11.37
N CYS A 317 -1.68 7.54 -10.98
CA CYS A 317 -1.68 6.19 -11.53
C CYS A 317 -2.97 5.43 -11.25
N ASP A 318 -3.53 5.51 -10.04
CA ASP A 318 -4.85 4.92 -9.73
C ASP A 318 -5.94 5.54 -10.62
N ILE A 319 -5.91 6.85 -10.79
CA ILE A 319 -6.91 7.57 -11.59
C ILE A 319 -6.75 7.25 -13.08
N PHE A 320 -5.51 7.16 -13.58
CA PHE A 320 -5.24 6.72 -14.95
C PHE A 320 -5.73 5.29 -15.17
N LYS A 321 -5.38 4.36 -14.28
CA LYS A 321 -5.83 2.95 -14.29
C LYS A 321 -7.35 2.79 -14.32
N TYR A 322 -8.11 3.58 -13.56
CA TYR A 322 -9.57 3.41 -13.43
C TYR A 322 -10.41 4.35 -14.29
N LYS A 323 -9.87 5.49 -14.75
CA LYS A 323 -10.61 6.55 -15.47
C LYS A 323 -9.97 6.95 -16.80
N ASN A 324 -8.80 6.39 -17.16
CA ASN A 324 -8.02 6.65 -18.38
C ASN A 324 -7.75 8.14 -18.66
N ILE A 325 -7.48 8.92 -17.61
CA ILE A 325 -7.17 10.35 -17.68
C ILE A 325 -5.93 10.61 -16.83
N ASP A 326 -4.90 11.23 -17.41
CA ASP A 326 -3.76 11.71 -16.63
C ASP A 326 -4.13 13.01 -15.90
N VAL A 327 -4.06 12.96 -14.57
CA VAL A 327 -4.31 14.12 -13.69
C VAL A 327 -3.04 14.66 -13.05
N ILE A 328 -1.89 13.99 -13.24
CA ILE A 328 -0.60 14.33 -12.60
C ILE A 328 -0.18 15.78 -12.89
N PRO A 329 -0.31 16.33 -14.11
CA PRO A 329 0.05 17.73 -14.39
C PRO A 329 -0.74 18.74 -13.53
N PHE A 330 -2.04 18.52 -13.35
CA PHE A 330 -2.92 19.41 -12.60
C PHE A 330 -2.67 19.35 -11.09
N LEU A 331 -2.51 18.14 -10.54
CA LEU A 331 -2.20 17.95 -9.12
C LEU A 331 -0.82 18.56 -8.77
N ARG A 332 0.19 18.32 -9.61
CA ARG A 332 1.54 18.88 -9.41
C ARG A 332 1.56 20.40 -9.50
N LYS A 333 0.81 20.99 -10.43
CA LYS A 333 0.67 22.46 -10.50
C LYS A 333 0.07 23.01 -9.20
N SER A 334 -1.00 22.42 -8.68
CA SER A 334 -1.62 22.88 -7.44
C SER A 334 -0.68 22.83 -6.23
N TRP A 335 0.15 21.79 -6.13
CA TRP A 335 1.20 21.72 -5.10
C TRP A 335 2.32 22.73 -5.31
N ALA A 336 2.72 23.00 -6.56
CA ALA A 336 3.72 24.02 -6.87
C ALA A 336 3.22 25.43 -6.52
N ASP A 337 1.98 25.77 -6.85
CA ASP A 337 1.34 27.04 -6.50
C ASP A 337 1.29 27.23 -4.97
N LEU A 338 0.91 26.17 -4.23
CA LEU A 338 0.92 26.16 -2.77
C LEU A 338 2.34 26.43 -2.21
N CYS A 339 3.36 25.70 -2.65
CA CYS A 339 4.74 25.93 -2.23
C CYS A 339 5.27 27.32 -2.60
N ASN A 340 4.87 27.87 -3.75
CA ASN A 340 5.22 29.23 -4.16
C ASN A 340 4.64 30.28 -3.21
N THR A 341 3.40 30.10 -2.72
CA THR A 341 2.79 31.02 -1.76
C THR A 341 3.44 30.98 -0.37
N TYR A 342 3.89 29.81 0.10
CA TYR A 342 4.74 29.72 1.30
C TYR A 342 6.10 30.41 1.10
N LEU A 343 6.68 30.34 -0.10
CA LEU A 343 7.92 31.02 -0.42
C LEU A 343 7.75 32.56 -0.43
N VAL A 344 6.57 33.10 -0.75
CA VAL A 344 6.25 34.53 -0.62
C VAL A 344 6.24 34.94 0.85
N GLU A 345 5.52 34.22 1.72
CA GLU A 345 5.49 34.50 3.17
C GLU A 345 6.89 34.40 3.80
N ALA A 346 7.68 33.39 3.42
CA ALA A 346 9.06 33.25 3.86
C ALA A 346 9.97 34.41 3.38
N LYS A 347 9.74 34.95 2.17
CA LYS A 347 10.42 36.15 1.67
C LYS A 347 10.00 37.41 2.42
N TRP A 348 8.71 37.57 2.72
CA TRP A 348 8.23 38.69 3.55
C TRP A 348 8.89 38.67 4.93
N TYR A 349 8.84 37.52 5.62
CA TYR A 349 9.50 37.31 6.91
C TYR A 349 10.99 37.65 6.88
N LYS A 350 11.76 37.06 5.94
CA LYS A 350 13.21 37.27 5.84
C LYS A 350 13.60 38.73 5.57
N LYS A 351 12.71 39.50 4.93
CA LYS A 351 12.91 40.93 4.64
C LYS A 351 12.35 41.86 5.72
N GLY A 352 11.62 41.35 6.72
CA GLY A 352 10.83 42.17 7.64
C GLY A 352 9.71 42.96 6.93
N TYR A 353 9.29 42.52 5.75
CA TYR A 353 8.26 43.20 4.95
C TYR A 353 6.87 42.93 5.54
N LYS A 354 6.02 43.95 5.48
CA LYS A 354 4.65 43.92 6.00
C LYS A 354 3.70 44.22 4.83
N PRO A 355 2.95 43.23 4.32
CA PRO A 355 2.00 43.44 3.23
C PRO A 355 0.79 44.25 3.72
N GLY A 356 0.11 44.92 2.78
CA GLY A 356 -1.27 45.38 2.99
C GLY A 356 -2.26 44.22 2.99
N VAL A 357 -3.52 44.45 3.36
CA VAL A 357 -4.53 43.39 3.48
C VAL A 357 -4.79 42.71 2.14
N GLU A 358 -4.91 43.47 1.06
CA GLU A 358 -5.16 42.93 -0.28
C GLU A 358 -3.96 42.12 -0.81
N GLU A 359 -2.73 42.62 -0.63
CA GLU A 359 -1.49 41.88 -1.00
C GLU A 359 -1.35 40.58 -0.20
N TYR A 360 -1.64 40.64 1.11
CA TYR A 360 -1.67 39.47 1.98
C TYR A 360 -2.70 38.45 1.48
N MET A 361 -3.94 38.89 1.25
CA MET A 361 -5.04 38.00 0.88
C MET A 361 -4.79 37.31 -0.46
N GLN A 362 -4.25 38.00 -1.47
CA GLN A 362 -3.90 37.42 -2.78
C GLN A 362 -2.98 36.19 -2.68
N ASN A 363 -2.11 36.14 -1.67
CA ASN A 363 -1.27 34.98 -1.37
C ASN A 363 -1.95 33.99 -0.40
N ALA A 364 -2.58 34.52 0.65
CA ALA A 364 -2.97 33.77 1.83
C ALA A 364 -4.13 32.78 1.60
N TRP A 365 -5.02 33.06 0.63
CA TRP A 365 -6.10 32.13 0.27
C TRP A 365 -5.60 30.89 -0.48
N ILE A 366 -4.44 30.95 -1.15
CA ILE A 366 -3.80 29.76 -1.73
C ILE A 366 -2.96 29.05 -0.66
N SER A 367 -2.20 29.80 0.16
CA SER A 367 -1.30 29.21 1.16
C SER A 367 -2.01 28.42 2.27
N ILE A 368 -3.33 28.60 2.45
CA ILE A 368 -4.14 27.79 3.37
C ILE A 368 -4.47 26.38 2.82
N SER A 369 -3.94 26.00 1.64
CA SER A 369 -4.03 24.69 0.98
C SER A 369 -5.41 24.23 0.49
N ALA A 370 -6.48 24.96 0.80
CA ALA A 370 -7.85 24.64 0.36
C ALA A 370 -8.02 24.37 -1.15
N PRO A 371 -7.39 25.13 -2.08
CA PRO A 371 -7.49 24.84 -3.52
C PRO A 371 -6.87 23.47 -3.87
N THR A 372 -5.74 23.15 -3.24
CA THR A 372 -5.06 21.85 -3.39
C THR A 372 -5.91 20.72 -2.83
N ILE A 373 -6.53 20.87 -1.67
CA ILE A 373 -7.46 19.86 -1.12
C ILE A 373 -8.63 19.62 -2.10
N LEU A 374 -9.23 20.69 -2.63
CA LEU A 374 -10.42 20.59 -3.47
C LEU A 374 -10.12 20.00 -4.86
N ILE A 375 -8.98 20.28 -5.50
CA ILE A 375 -8.64 19.63 -6.78
C ILE A 375 -8.40 18.11 -6.62
N HIS A 376 -7.82 17.66 -5.49
CA HIS A 376 -7.69 16.23 -5.19
C HIS A 376 -9.07 15.60 -4.92
N PHE A 377 -9.95 16.29 -4.17
CA PHE A 377 -11.33 15.86 -3.97
C PHE A 377 -12.07 15.68 -5.30
N TYR A 378 -11.97 16.64 -6.23
CA TYR A 378 -12.56 16.52 -7.56
C TYR A 378 -12.06 15.29 -8.32
N CYS A 379 -10.74 15.07 -8.33
CA CYS A 379 -10.11 13.94 -9.02
C CYS A 379 -10.56 12.58 -8.47
N ILE A 380 -10.66 12.44 -7.15
CA ILE A 380 -11.03 11.19 -6.48
C ILE A 380 -12.54 10.94 -6.61
N PHE A 381 -13.38 11.89 -6.16
CA PHE A 381 -14.82 11.69 -5.97
C PHE A 381 -15.68 11.85 -7.22
N SER A 382 -15.20 12.48 -8.30
CA SER A 382 -16.01 12.65 -9.50
C SER A 382 -16.08 11.36 -10.32
N ASP A 383 -17.29 10.85 -10.56
CA ASP A 383 -17.54 9.68 -11.42
C ASP A 383 -17.00 9.85 -12.85
N LYS A 384 -17.01 11.10 -13.35
CA LYS A 384 -16.36 11.51 -14.59
C LYS A 384 -15.52 12.75 -14.35
N ILE A 385 -14.26 12.71 -14.76
CA ILE A 385 -13.33 13.84 -14.70
C ILE A 385 -13.42 14.59 -16.04
N SER A 386 -13.53 15.92 -15.99
CA SER A 386 -13.45 16.80 -17.15
C SER A 386 -12.13 17.56 -17.13
N VAL A 387 -11.36 17.47 -18.21
CA VAL A 387 -10.10 18.21 -18.39
C VAL A 387 -10.34 19.72 -18.31
N GLN A 388 -11.44 20.22 -18.89
CA GLN A 388 -11.83 21.64 -18.80
C GLN A 388 -12.07 22.09 -17.34
N ILE A 389 -12.64 21.22 -16.50
CA ILE A 389 -12.82 21.53 -15.08
C ILE A 389 -11.47 21.52 -14.36
N LEU A 390 -10.60 20.53 -14.62
CA LEU A 390 -9.24 20.49 -14.08
C LEU A 390 -8.41 21.73 -14.48
N GLU A 391 -8.51 22.19 -15.72
CA GLU A 391 -7.89 23.43 -16.17
C GLU A 391 -8.39 24.62 -15.34
N THR A 392 -9.70 24.83 -15.23
CA THR A 392 -10.24 25.96 -14.45
C THR A 392 -9.91 25.90 -12.96
N LEU A 393 -9.90 24.71 -12.35
CA LEU A 393 -9.45 24.50 -10.96
C LEU A 393 -7.97 24.83 -10.82
N SER A 394 -7.11 24.27 -11.68
CA SER A 394 -5.67 24.50 -11.65
C SER A 394 -5.27 25.94 -12.00
N GLN A 395 -6.14 26.69 -12.66
CA GLN A 395 -5.97 28.11 -13.00
C GLN A 395 -6.63 29.04 -11.98
N HIS A 396 -7.13 28.52 -10.85
CA HIS A 396 -7.74 29.31 -9.77
C HIS A 396 -8.99 30.11 -10.21
N ARG A 397 -9.71 29.63 -11.26
CA ARG A 397 -10.86 30.31 -11.87
C ARG A 397 -12.23 29.90 -11.31
N GLN A 398 -12.26 29.11 -10.24
CA GLN A 398 -13.49 28.64 -9.62
C GLN A 398 -13.77 29.44 -8.34
N GLU A 399 -14.63 30.45 -8.43
CA GLU A 399 -14.88 31.40 -7.35
C GLU A 399 -15.34 30.72 -6.06
N ILE A 400 -16.19 29.69 -6.14
CA ILE A 400 -16.58 28.88 -4.97
C ILE A 400 -15.38 28.29 -4.20
N VAL A 401 -14.30 27.91 -4.90
CA VAL A 401 -13.05 27.42 -4.28
C VAL A 401 -12.31 28.55 -3.59
N ARG A 402 -12.21 29.72 -4.26
CA ARG A 402 -11.57 30.92 -3.73
C ARG A 402 -12.28 31.41 -2.46
N CYS A 403 -13.60 31.55 -2.49
CA CYS A 403 -14.40 32.00 -1.35
C CYS A 403 -14.27 31.06 -0.14
N SER A 404 -14.36 29.74 -0.34
CA SER A 404 -14.18 28.78 0.75
C SER A 404 -12.78 28.82 1.35
N ALA A 405 -11.76 29.00 0.52
CA ALA A 405 -10.38 29.15 0.96
C ALA A 405 -10.16 30.48 1.72
N THR A 406 -10.75 31.59 1.25
CA THR A 406 -10.75 32.89 1.94
C THR A 406 -11.37 32.78 3.33
N ILE A 407 -12.55 32.16 3.49
CA ILE A 407 -13.16 31.97 4.81
C ILE A 407 -12.28 31.09 5.71
N LEU A 408 -11.66 30.03 5.17
CA LEU A 408 -10.72 29.21 5.93
C LEU A 408 -9.49 29.98 6.41
N ARG A 409 -8.90 30.83 5.55
CA ARG A 409 -7.76 31.68 5.94
C ARG A 409 -8.16 32.73 6.98
N LEU A 410 -9.25 33.46 6.79
CA LEU A 410 -9.69 34.51 7.72
C LEU A 410 -10.09 33.92 9.09
N ALA A 411 -10.77 32.76 9.11
CA ALA A 411 -11.08 32.05 10.35
C ALA A 411 -9.80 31.56 11.06
N ASN A 412 -8.84 31.02 10.31
CA ASN A 412 -7.53 30.63 10.84
C ASN A 412 -6.82 31.83 11.47
N ASP A 413 -6.66 32.93 10.75
CA ASP A 413 -5.98 34.14 11.22
C ASP A 413 -6.59 34.71 12.52
N LEU A 414 -7.92 34.74 12.65
CA LEU A 414 -8.60 35.14 13.89
C LEU A 414 -8.30 34.18 15.06
N GLY A 415 -8.14 32.89 14.79
CA GLY A 415 -7.86 31.86 15.80
C GLY A 415 -6.38 31.75 16.20
N THR A 416 -5.44 32.09 15.31
CA THR A 416 -4.01 31.79 15.48
C THR A 416 -3.07 33.00 15.56
N SER A 417 -3.47 34.17 15.05
CA SER A 417 -2.55 35.31 14.84
C SER A 417 -1.76 35.71 16.08
N ARG A 418 -2.39 35.75 17.26
CA ARG A 418 -1.72 36.08 18.53
C ARG A 418 -0.52 35.17 18.84
N ASP A 419 -0.68 33.85 18.69
CA ASP A 419 0.37 32.87 19.02
C ASP A 419 1.41 32.72 17.89
N GLU A 420 1.02 32.97 16.64
CA GLU A 420 1.95 33.06 15.49
C GLU A 420 2.86 34.29 15.58
N LEU A 421 2.29 35.46 15.91
CA LEU A 421 3.05 36.70 16.11
C LEU A 421 3.98 36.61 17.32
N ALA A 422 3.57 35.95 18.41
CA ALA A 422 4.44 35.68 19.55
C ALA A 422 5.65 34.78 19.20
N ARG A 423 5.53 33.94 18.16
CA ARG A 423 6.62 33.12 17.58
C ARG A 423 7.37 33.84 16.44
N GLY A 424 7.00 35.09 16.16
CA GLY A 424 7.65 35.98 15.20
C GLY A 424 7.31 35.69 13.74
N ASP A 425 6.12 35.19 13.42
CA ASP A 425 5.67 35.05 12.03
C ASP A 425 5.24 36.37 11.38
N VAL A 426 4.92 36.32 10.08
CA VAL A 426 4.40 37.47 9.32
C VAL A 426 3.05 37.95 9.85
N LEU A 427 2.71 39.20 9.56
CA LEU A 427 1.39 39.76 9.88
C LEU A 427 0.29 38.92 9.23
N LYS A 428 -0.83 38.78 9.95
CA LYS A 428 -2.07 38.13 9.47
C LYS A 428 -3.10 39.20 9.09
N SER A 429 -4.21 38.81 8.48
CA SER A 429 -5.24 39.71 7.96
C SER A 429 -5.59 40.90 8.88
N ALA A 430 -5.88 40.64 10.16
CA ALA A 430 -6.18 41.71 11.14
C ALA A 430 -4.99 42.67 11.35
N GLN A 431 -3.77 42.16 11.55
CA GLN A 431 -2.61 43.02 11.79
C GLN A 431 -2.10 43.70 10.51
N CYS A 432 -2.38 43.16 9.32
CA CYS A 432 -2.21 43.87 8.06
C CYS A 432 -3.14 45.08 8.00
N TYR A 433 -4.41 44.92 8.40
CA TYR A 433 -5.40 46.01 8.43
C TYR A 433 -5.00 47.11 9.42
N THR A 434 -4.61 46.74 10.65
CA THR A 434 -4.04 47.68 11.64
C THR A 434 -2.80 48.39 11.09
N HIS A 435 -1.92 47.70 10.37
CA HIS A 435 -0.72 48.30 9.79
C HIS A 435 -1.03 49.32 8.67
N GLU A 436 -2.00 49.00 7.81
CA GLU A 436 -2.40 49.80 6.65
C GLU A 436 -3.25 51.02 7.04
N THR A 437 -4.13 50.88 8.02
CA THR A 437 -5.14 51.89 8.37
C THR A 437 -4.91 52.62 9.70
N GLY A 438 -4.13 52.03 10.62
CA GLY A 438 -3.98 52.52 11.99
C GLY A 438 -5.15 52.19 12.94
N ALA A 439 -6.12 51.37 12.49
CA ALA A 439 -7.28 50.95 13.28
C ALA A 439 -6.92 50.09 14.51
N SER A 440 -7.80 50.07 15.53
CA SER A 440 -7.64 49.25 16.74
C SER A 440 -7.68 47.74 16.44
N GLU A 441 -7.25 46.92 17.40
CA GLU A 441 -7.32 45.45 17.27
C GLU A 441 -8.79 44.97 17.18
N GLU A 442 -9.70 45.60 17.93
CA GLU A 442 -11.13 45.33 17.87
C GLU A 442 -11.74 45.74 16.52
N GLU A 443 -11.36 46.90 15.97
CA GLU A 443 -11.79 47.36 14.65
C GLU A 443 -11.26 46.45 13.54
N ALA A 444 -10.01 45.98 13.64
CA ALA A 444 -9.42 45.03 12.71
C ALA A 444 -10.09 43.65 12.77
N HIS A 445 -10.40 43.15 13.98
CA HIS A 445 -11.15 41.90 14.13
C HIS A 445 -12.58 42.03 13.61
N ALA A 446 -13.26 43.16 13.82
CA ALA A 446 -14.57 43.43 13.23
C ALA A 446 -14.52 43.50 11.70
N HIS A 447 -13.48 44.11 11.12
CA HIS A 447 -13.25 44.14 9.68
C HIS A 447 -13.08 42.72 9.10
N VAL A 448 -12.23 41.88 9.71
CA VAL A 448 -12.03 40.49 9.27
C VAL A 448 -13.32 39.66 9.41
N GLN A 449 -14.12 39.87 10.46
CA GLN A 449 -15.44 39.24 10.58
C GLN A 449 -16.41 39.69 9.48
N GLN A 450 -16.38 40.96 9.08
CA GLN A 450 -17.18 41.48 7.97
C GLN A 450 -16.73 40.87 6.63
N MET A 451 -15.42 40.73 6.39
CA MET A 451 -14.89 40.02 5.21
C MET A 451 -15.40 38.57 5.14
N ILE A 452 -15.50 37.86 6.27
CA ILE A 452 -16.10 36.51 6.33
C ILE A 452 -17.59 36.58 5.96
N CYS A 453 -18.36 37.55 6.47
CA CYS A 453 -19.77 37.74 6.11
C CYS A 453 -19.96 37.96 4.60
N ASP A 454 -19.20 38.88 4.01
CA ASP A 454 -19.31 39.24 2.59
C ASP A 454 -18.84 38.10 1.66
N THR A 455 -17.90 37.27 2.13
CA THR A 455 -17.49 36.05 1.41
C THR A 455 -18.55 34.95 1.49
N TRP A 456 -19.33 34.86 2.57
CA TRP A 456 -20.50 33.97 2.64
C TRP A 456 -21.63 34.38 1.71
N ASP A 457 -21.89 35.69 1.58
CA ASP A 457 -22.86 36.21 0.61
C ASP A 457 -22.44 35.88 -0.84
N GLU A 458 -21.14 35.81 -1.13
CA GLU A 458 -20.59 35.33 -2.41
C GLU A 458 -20.74 33.80 -2.58
N ILE A 459 -20.45 32.99 -1.54
CA ILE A 459 -20.70 31.53 -1.57
C ILE A 459 -22.18 31.23 -1.89
N ASN A 460 -23.11 32.00 -1.31
CA ASN A 460 -24.53 31.84 -1.57
C ASN A 460 -24.88 32.15 -3.04
N TYR A 461 -24.25 33.16 -3.63
CA TYR A 461 -24.39 33.49 -5.05
C TYR A 461 -23.80 32.42 -5.97
N GLU A 462 -22.56 32.00 -5.72
CA GLU A 462 -21.87 30.96 -6.49
C GLU A 462 -22.59 29.60 -6.40
N THR A 463 -23.14 29.24 -5.25
CA THR A 463 -23.95 28.02 -5.09
C THR A 463 -25.24 28.06 -5.93
N LYS A 464 -25.86 29.24 -6.07
CA LYS A 464 -27.03 29.48 -6.95
C LYS A 464 -26.63 29.40 -8.43
N MET A 465 -25.52 30.03 -8.81
CA MET A 465 -25.01 30.00 -10.19
C MET A 465 -24.57 28.59 -10.60
N ALA A 466 -23.92 27.84 -9.72
CA ALA A 466 -23.39 26.52 -10.02
C ALA A 466 -24.48 25.51 -10.44
N ARG A 467 -25.68 25.60 -9.85
CA ARG A 467 -26.84 24.77 -10.25
C ARG A 467 -27.48 25.18 -11.58
N THR A 468 -27.23 26.39 -12.06
CA THR A 468 -27.89 26.96 -13.24
C THR A 468 -26.97 26.92 -14.47
N TYR A 469 -25.66 27.11 -14.29
CA TYR A 469 -24.71 27.34 -15.38
C TYR A 469 -23.35 26.62 -15.26
N SER A 470 -23.03 25.94 -14.15
CA SER A 470 -21.71 25.31 -13.98
C SER A 470 -21.69 23.83 -14.38
N LEU A 471 -20.51 23.38 -14.83
CA LEU A 471 -20.20 21.98 -15.08
C LEU A 471 -19.75 21.23 -13.81
N LEU A 472 -19.59 21.93 -12.67
CA LEU A 472 -19.23 21.33 -11.39
C LEU A 472 -20.36 20.45 -10.84
N SER A 473 -20.02 19.30 -10.27
CA SER A 473 -21.01 18.43 -9.63
C SER A 473 -21.55 19.05 -8.34
N ARG A 474 -22.82 18.79 -8.03
CA ARG A 474 -23.46 19.23 -6.77
C ARG A 474 -22.67 18.77 -5.52
N GLY A 475 -22.09 17.57 -5.56
CA GLY A 475 -21.24 17.06 -4.49
C GLY A 475 -19.93 17.83 -4.31
N PHE A 476 -19.31 18.30 -5.40
CA PHE A 476 -18.12 19.15 -5.33
C PHE A 476 -18.43 20.52 -4.72
N VAL A 477 -19.52 21.17 -5.16
CA VAL A 477 -19.95 22.47 -4.61
C VAL A 477 -20.25 22.36 -3.12
N GLU A 478 -21.02 21.34 -2.71
CA GLU A 478 -21.32 21.10 -1.29
C GLU A 478 -20.06 20.77 -0.47
N ALA A 479 -19.06 20.09 -1.04
CA ALA A 479 -17.78 19.87 -0.36
C ALA A 479 -16.99 21.17 -0.15
N ALA A 480 -16.96 22.06 -1.15
CA ALA A 480 -16.36 23.39 -1.01
C ALA A 480 -17.08 24.23 0.05
N VAL A 481 -18.41 24.25 0.09
CA VAL A 481 -19.19 24.94 1.14
C VAL A 481 -18.91 24.33 2.52
N ASN A 482 -18.86 23.01 2.63
CA ASN A 482 -18.56 22.34 3.91
C ASN A 482 -17.13 22.61 4.42
N LEU A 483 -16.16 22.88 3.54
CA LEU A 483 -14.84 23.35 3.96
C LEU A 483 -14.90 24.71 4.67
N ALA A 484 -15.75 25.64 4.19
CA ALA A 484 -15.98 26.95 4.82
C ALA A 484 -16.80 26.89 6.13
N ARG A 485 -17.63 25.86 6.30
CA ARG A 485 -18.30 25.54 7.58
C ARG A 485 -17.33 24.93 8.58
N MET A 486 -16.50 24.00 8.11
CA MET A 486 -15.51 23.29 8.91
C MET A 486 -14.41 24.23 9.42
N SER A 487 -13.96 25.18 8.60
CA SER A 487 -12.95 26.15 9.02
C SER A 487 -13.35 26.98 10.22
N GLN A 488 -14.54 27.59 10.16
CA GLN A 488 -15.08 28.35 11.30
C GLN A 488 -15.31 27.44 12.50
N CYS A 489 -15.76 26.20 12.30
CA CYS A 489 -15.84 25.22 13.38
C CYS A 489 -14.47 25.01 14.06
N MET A 490 -13.39 24.80 13.31
CA MET A 490 -12.05 24.61 13.87
C MET A 490 -11.53 25.80 14.68
N TYR A 491 -11.74 27.03 14.19
CA TYR A 491 -11.09 28.22 14.75
C TYR A 491 -11.98 29.11 15.65
N GLN A 492 -13.28 28.77 15.82
CA GLN A 492 -14.24 29.56 16.62
C GLN A 492 -13.77 29.87 18.06
N TYR A 493 -12.96 29.00 18.65
CA TYR A 493 -12.50 29.11 20.05
C TYR A 493 -10.96 29.16 20.17
N GLY A 494 -10.27 29.65 19.13
CA GLY A 494 -8.80 29.74 19.06
C GLY A 494 -8.18 28.69 18.12
N ASP A 495 -6.89 28.40 18.28
CA ASP A 495 -6.15 27.47 17.42
C ASP A 495 -6.58 26.00 17.59
N GLY A 496 -7.65 25.59 16.92
CA GLY A 496 -8.13 24.20 16.89
C GLY A 496 -7.20 23.21 16.22
N HIS A 497 -6.17 23.65 15.50
CA HIS A 497 -5.24 22.77 14.80
C HIS A 497 -3.93 22.58 15.58
N GLY A 498 -3.28 23.67 15.98
CA GLY A 498 -2.02 23.65 16.74
C GLY A 498 -2.19 23.58 18.26
N CYS A 499 -3.37 23.89 18.81
CA CYS A 499 -3.72 23.80 20.24
C CYS A 499 -5.12 23.20 20.49
N PRO A 500 -5.44 22.00 19.96
CA PRO A 500 -6.81 21.45 19.91
C PRO A 500 -7.51 21.31 21.26
N ASP A 501 -6.77 21.12 22.36
CA ASP A 501 -7.29 21.04 23.73
C ASP A 501 -7.89 22.37 24.22
N LYS A 502 -7.30 23.51 23.81
CA LYS A 502 -7.74 24.85 24.23
C LYS A 502 -8.95 25.36 23.46
N ALA A 503 -9.19 24.83 22.26
CA ALA A 503 -10.18 25.32 21.30
C ALA A 503 -11.39 24.38 21.12
N LYS A 504 -11.75 23.59 22.15
CA LYS A 504 -12.83 22.57 22.15
C LYS A 504 -12.78 21.54 21.01
N THR A 505 -11.66 21.43 20.29
CA THR A 505 -11.59 20.56 19.09
C THR A 505 -11.54 19.09 19.48
N VAL A 506 -10.84 18.75 20.57
CA VAL A 506 -10.83 17.38 21.12
C VAL A 506 -12.24 16.93 21.54
N GLU A 507 -12.99 17.79 22.25
CA GLU A 507 -14.38 17.51 22.65
C GLU A 507 -15.28 17.22 21.43
N ARG A 508 -15.19 18.06 20.40
CA ARG A 508 -15.95 17.93 19.15
C ARG A 508 -15.60 16.65 18.40
N VAL A 509 -14.32 16.32 18.25
CA VAL A 509 -13.86 15.06 17.61
C VAL A 509 -14.32 13.85 18.41
N MET A 510 -14.19 13.87 19.74
CA MET A 510 -14.68 12.79 20.61
C MET A 510 -16.19 12.59 20.46
N SER A 511 -16.98 13.66 20.45
CA SER A 511 -18.44 13.59 20.29
C SER A 511 -18.89 13.14 18.90
N LEU A 512 -18.14 13.47 17.84
CA LEU A 512 -18.46 13.13 16.46
C LEU A 512 -17.98 11.75 16.01
N LEU A 513 -16.74 11.39 16.35
CA LEU A 513 -16.02 10.26 15.75
C LEU A 513 -15.74 9.13 16.75
N VAL A 514 -15.83 9.35 18.07
CA VAL A 514 -15.47 8.33 19.07
C VAL A 514 -16.69 7.84 19.83
N ASN A 515 -17.45 8.77 20.41
CA ASN A 515 -18.57 8.49 21.30
C ASN A 515 -19.84 8.23 20.48
N PRO A 516 -20.43 7.02 20.52
CA PRO A 516 -21.66 6.74 19.80
C PRO A 516 -22.88 7.22 20.60
N VAL A 517 -23.92 7.65 19.88
CA VAL A 517 -25.16 8.17 20.48
C VAL A 517 -25.98 7.01 21.08
N PRO A 518 -26.45 7.10 22.34
CA PRO A 518 -27.21 6.02 22.96
C PRO A 518 -28.64 5.92 22.40
N LEU A 519 -29.01 4.74 21.91
CA LEU A 519 -30.41 4.36 21.63
C LEU A 519 -31.16 4.12 22.94
N ARG A 520 -32.49 4.30 22.95
CA ARG A 520 -33.32 3.96 24.12
C ARG A 520 -33.36 2.44 24.33
N ALA A 521 -33.39 1.99 25.59
CA ALA A 521 -33.17 0.59 25.97
C ALA A 521 -34.07 -0.43 25.24
N SER A 522 -35.32 -0.07 24.93
CA SER A 522 -36.25 -0.90 24.16
C SER A 522 -35.74 -1.31 22.77
N TRP A 523 -34.89 -0.50 22.14
CA TRP A 523 -34.30 -0.75 20.81
C TRP A 523 -32.93 -1.44 20.85
N ILE A 524 -32.35 -1.64 22.04
CA ILE A 524 -31.03 -2.26 22.21
C ILE A 524 -31.15 -3.77 22.08
N ASP A 525 -32.02 -4.40 22.87
CA ASP A 525 -32.00 -5.86 23.11
C ASP A 525 -32.80 -6.70 22.11
N ASN A 526 -33.82 -6.12 21.44
CA ASN A 526 -34.59 -6.87 20.43
C ASN A 526 -35.33 -5.91 19.46
N PRO A 527 -34.72 -5.53 18.31
CA PRO A 527 -35.24 -4.45 17.45
C PRO A 527 -36.61 -4.74 16.80
N THR A 528 -37.09 -5.98 16.81
CA THR A 528 -38.43 -6.34 16.32
C THR A 528 -39.53 -6.20 17.38
N ARG A 529 -39.19 -6.15 18.68
CA ARG A 529 -40.17 -6.11 19.78
C ARG A 529 -40.85 -4.74 19.97
N PRO A 530 -40.15 -3.59 19.88
CA PRO A 530 -40.78 -2.27 19.87
C PRO A 530 -41.73 -2.04 18.70
N MET A 531 -41.58 -2.79 17.59
CA MET A 531 -42.49 -2.67 16.46
C MET A 531 -43.90 -3.17 16.78
N ALA A 532 -44.08 -4.07 17.74
CA ALA A 532 -45.40 -4.49 18.21
C ALA A 532 -46.05 -3.42 19.12
N ASN A 533 -45.32 -2.86 20.08
CA ASN A 533 -45.91 -1.91 21.04
C ASN A 533 -46.19 -0.52 20.43
N LEU A 534 -45.56 -0.16 19.30
CA LEU A 534 -45.92 1.03 18.53
C LEU A 534 -47.15 0.83 17.63
N ILE A 535 -47.58 -0.42 17.41
CA ILE A 535 -48.86 -0.72 16.75
C ILE A 535 -50.00 -0.38 17.72
N ASP A 536 -49.93 -0.77 19.00
CA ASP A 536 -50.96 -0.44 20.00
C ASP A 536 -51.21 1.06 20.22
N GLN A 537 -50.19 1.92 20.13
CA GLN A 537 -50.37 3.38 20.27
C GLN A 537 -50.79 4.09 18.97
N SER A 538 -50.79 3.41 17.82
CA SER A 538 -51.28 3.95 16.54
C SER A 538 -52.57 3.29 16.03
N ASN A 539 -52.99 2.18 16.63
CA ASN A 539 -54.21 1.42 16.28
C ASN A 539 -55.52 1.97 16.90
N SER A 540 -55.55 3.19 17.44
CA SER A 540 -56.81 3.84 17.79
C SER A 540 -57.64 4.30 16.58
N LEU A 541 -57.18 4.03 15.35
CA LEU A 541 -57.79 4.54 14.11
C LEU A 541 -58.08 3.52 12.99
N PHE A 542 -57.47 2.32 12.95
CA PHE A 542 -57.72 1.34 11.87
C PHE A 542 -57.69 -0.12 12.36
N GLY A 543 -58.57 -0.94 11.77
CA GLY A 543 -58.96 -2.27 12.27
C GLY A 543 -58.15 -3.48 11.79
N GLU A 544 -58.63 -4.65 12.22
CA GLU A 544 -57.97 -5.98 12.29
C GLU A 544 -57.58 -6.63 10.95
N LEU A 545 -56.61 -7.57 11.00
CA LEU A 545 -56.59 -8.85 10.26
C LEU A 545 -55.46 -9.79 10.77
N ASP A 546 -55.75 -11.09 10.84
CA ASP A 546 -54.91 -12.24 11.29
C ASP A 546 -53.81 -12.63 10.27
N GLU A 547 -52.85 -13.57 10.44
CA GLU A 547 -52.42 -14.55 11.49
C GLU A 547 -50.90 -14.90 11.21
N PRO A 548 -50.11 -15.55 12.11
CA PRO A 548 -48.65 -15.74 11.92
C PRO A 548 -48.18 -17.20 11.66
N LEU A 549 -46.94 -17.38 11.17
CA LEU A 549 -46.23 -18.68 11.11
C LEU A 549 -44.79 -18.61 11.68
N PRO A 550 -44.20 -19.73 12.19
CA PRO A 550 -43.16 -19.67 13.22
C PRO A 550 -41.72 -19.97 12.73
N ILE A 551 -40.72 -19.48 13.48
CA ILE A 551 -39.31 -19.88 13.36
C ILE A 551 -38.84 -20.49 14.69
N ARG A 552 -38.13 -21.62 14.63
CA ARG A 552 -37.63 -22.37 15.81
C ARG A 552 -36.34 -21.79 16.37
N HIS A 553 -36.21 -21.82 17.70
CA HIS A 553 -34.95 -21.59 18.42
C HIS A 553 -34.04 -22.83 18.41
N CYS A 554 -32.72 -22.60 18.44
CA CYS A 554 -31.71 -23.44 19.10
C CYS A 554 -30.62 -22.55 19.71
N THR A 555 -29.95 -23.02 20.77
CA THR A 555 -29.26 -22.15 21.76
C THR A 555 -27.99 -22.76 22.37
N MET A 556 -27.00 -21.89 22.67
CA MET A 556 -25.88 -22.04 23.62
C MET A 556 -24.75 -23.06 23.28
N PRO A 557 -23.58 -23.06 23.98
CA PRO A 557 -23.03 -22.12 24.99
C PRO A 557 -21.57 -21.61 24.73
N ILE A 558 -21.08 -20.72 25.63
CA ILE A 558 -19.71 -20.16 25.69
C ILE A 558 -18.92 -20.76 26.86
N ARG A 559 -17.59 -20.94 26.74
CA ARG A 559 -16.54 -21.09 27.80
C ARG A 559 -15.14 -21.09 27.14
N GLN A 560 -13.99 -20.74 27.73
CA GLN A 560 -13.61 -20.02 28.98
C GLN A 560 -12.11 -19.57 28.85
N GLN A 561 -11.60 -18.63 29.65
CA GLN A 561 -10.22 -18.12 29.58
C GLN A 561 -9.18 -18.92 30.41
N SER A 562 -7.90 -18.85 30.03
CA SER A 562 -6.72 -19.12 30.90
C SER A 562 -5.48 -18.28 30.47
N SER A 563 -4.36 -18.38 31.19
CA SER A 563 -3.44 -17.24 31.44
C SER A 563 -1.92 -17.47 31.25
N THR A 564 -1.23 -16.43 30.71
CA THR A 564 0.16 -15.96 30.99
C THR A 564 1.39 -16.90 30.90
N MET A 565 2.38 -16.56 30.05
CA MET A 565 3.78 -16.20 30.41
C MET A 565 4.70 -15.91 29.18
N HIS A 566 5.93 -15.40 29.39
CA HIS A 566 6.86 -14.86 28.36
C HIS A 566 7.89 -15.85 27.79
N SER A 567 8.20 -15.81 26.47
CA SER A 567 9.55 -15.86 25.83
C SER A 567 9.46 -15.62 24.28
N PRO A 568 10.48 -15.79 23.38
CA PRO A 568 11.02 -14.62 22.66
C PRO A 568 10.89 -14.58 21.12
N LEU A 569 10.75 -13.34 20.61
CA LEU A 569 11.15 -12.76 19.30
C LEU A 569 10.87 -13.45 17.95
N ILE A 570 11.01 -14.76 17.74
CA ILE A 570 10.74 -15.38 16.43
C ILE A 570 9.23 -15.37 16.12
N PHE A 571 8.40 -15.45 17.16
CA PHE A 571 6.94 -15.51 17.03
C PHE A 571 6.29 -14.19 16.55
N ARG A 572 6.99 -13.05 16.67
CA ARG A 572 6.40 -11.74 16.40
C ARG A 572 6.16 -11.47 14.91
N ASN A 573 6.99 -12.03 14.03
CA ASN A 573 6.89 -11.79 12.57
C ASN A 573 5.98 -12.79 11.86
N ALA A 574 5.81 -14.01 12.37
CA ALA A 574 4.97 -15.03 11.75
C ALA A 574 3.51 -15.00 12.22
N PHE A 575 3.26 -14.65 13.50
CA PHE A 575 1.90 -14.62 14.08
C PHE A 575 1.39 -13.24 14.48
N THR A 576 2.19 -12.19 14.28
CA THR A 576 1.60 -10.85 14.13
C THR A 576 1.83 -10.38 12.69
N GLY A 577 0.74 -10.26 11.93
CA GLY A 577 0.73 -9.60 10.61
C GLY A 577 1.01 -8.09 10.69
N LYS A 578 1.76 -7.63 11.69
CA LYS A 578 2.07 -6.22 11.97
C LYS A 578 3.31 -5.70 11.25
N ASN A 579 4.14 -6.59 10.71
CA ASN A 579 5.19 -6.23 9.75
C ASN A 579 4.71 -6.33 8.29
N CYS A 580 3.42 -6.63 8.06
CA CYS A 580 2.82 -6.26 6.78
C CYS A 580 2.68 -4.73 6.73
N ARG A 581 3.58 -4.06 6.00
CA ARG A 581 3.24 -2.82 5.30
C ARG A 581 2.12 -3.17 4.32
N HIS A 582 0.88 -3.20 4.80
CA HIS A 582 -0.28 -3.31 3.94
C HIS A 582 -0.28 -2.09 3.04
N ARG A 583 -0.11 -2.29 1.73
CA ARG A 583 -0.59 -1.29 0.79
C ARG A 583 -2.09 -1.10 1.04
N PRO A 584 -2.58 0.15 1.04
CA PRO A 584 -4.00 0.40 1.19
C PRO A 584 -4.78 -0.28 0.05
N LYS A 585 -5.86 -0.98 0.38
CA LYS A 585 -6.77 -1.59 -0.62
C LYS A 585 -7.40 -0.50 -1.49
N ARG A 586 -6.81 -0.24 -2.66
CA ARG A 586 -7.22 0.82 -3.59
C ARG A 586 -8.32 0.37 -4.55
N PHE A 587 -9.55 0.71 -4.18
CA PHE A 587 -10.80 0.60 -4.95
C PHE A 587 -11.18 -0.82 -5.46
N VAL A 588 -12.38 -1.26 -5.08
CA VAL A 588 -12.97 -2.51 -5.60
C VAL A 588 -13.24 -2.35 -7.10
N CYS A 589 -12.61 -3.19 -7.91
CA CYS A 589 -12.85 -3.29 -9.35
C CYS A 589 -14.34 -3.56 -9.62
N LYS A 590 -15.01 -2.61 -10.27
CA LYS A 590 -16.28 -2.86 -10.96
C LYS A 590 -15.99 -3.13 -12.42
N SER A 591 -16.53 -4.23 -12.93
CA SER A 591 -16.50 -4.56 -14.35
C SER A 591 -16.94 -3.37 -15.20
N MET A 592 -16.05 -2.89 -16.07
CA MET A 592 -16.43 -1.97 -17.14
C MET A 592 -17.17 -2.77 -18.21
N THR A 593 -18.41 -2.36 -18.51
CA THR A 593 -19.12 -2.84 -19.70
C THR A 593 -18.41 -2.35 -20.95
N LYS A 594 -18.01 -3.30 -21.82
CA LYS A 594 -17.37 -3.01 -23.11
C LYS A 594 -18.16 -1.94 -23.88
N THR A 595 -17.54 -0.79 -24.09
CA THR A 595 -17.95 0.17 -25.13
C THR A 595 -17.13 -0.16 -26.37
N THR A 596 -17.81 -0.56 -27.44
CA THR A 596 -17.21 -0.76 -28.77
C THR A 596 -16.77 0.59 -29.34
N PRO A 597 -15.53 0.74 -29.82
CA PRO A 597 -15.13 1.93 -30.56
C PRO A 597 -15.92 2.06 -31.87
N GLU A 598 -16.32 3.29 -32.21
CA GLU A 598 -16.86 3.58 -33.54
C GLU A 598 -15.73 3.54 -34.58
N ASN A 599 -16.07 3.14 -35.81
CA ASN A 599 -15.11 2.90 -36.89
C ASN A 599 -14.35 4.18 -37.29
N VAL A 600 -13.04 4.20 -37.03
CA VAL A 600 -12.08 5.05 -37.75
C VAL A 600 -11.15 4.14 -38.53
N SER A 601 -11.15 4.27 -39.86
CA SER A 601 -10.28 3.49 -40.74
C SER A 601 -8.85 4.05 -40.69
N ALA A 602 -7.98 3.37 -39.95
CA ALA A 602 -6.53 3.52 -40.02
C ALA A 602 -5.92 2.21 -40.54
N ASP A 603 -4.82 2.30 -41.29
CA ASP A 603 -4.08 1.13 -41.77
C ASP A 603 -3.76 0.19 -40.60
N VAL A 604 -4.11 -1.10 -40.75
CA VAL A 604 -3.94 -2.10 -39.68
C VAL A 604 -2.46 -2.41 -39.53
N LEU A 605 -1.80 -1.72 -38.60
CA LEU A 605 -0.47 -2.07 -38.09
C LEU A 605 -0.52 -3.51 -37.55
N SER A 606 0.04 -4.45 -38.32
CA SER A 606 0.11 -5.86 -37.95
C SER A 606 1.09 -6.04 -36.78
N ARG A 607 0.55 -6.13 -35.56
CA ARG A 607 1.31 -6.45 -34.34
C ARG A 607 1.61 -7.94 -34.28
N ARG A 608 2.83 -8.32 -33.90
CA ARG A 608 3.16 -9.71 -33.55
C ARG A 608 2.54 -10.06 -32.20
N SER A 609 2.38 -11.36 -31.94
CA SER A 609 1.97 -11.89 -30.63
C SER A 609 2.79 -13.14 -30.32
N GLY A 610 3.19 -13.31 -29.06
CA GLY A 610 3.84 -14.53 -28.60
C GLY A 610 2.86 -15.71 -28.41
N ASN A 611 1.56 -15.49 -28.60
CA ASN A 611 0.48 -16.48 -28.41
C ASN A 611 0.50 -17.15 -27.02
N TYR A 612 0.89 -16.39 -25.98
CA TYR A 612 1.09 -16.90 -24.64
C TYR A 612 -0.20 -17.46 -24.01
N LYS A 613 -0.06 -18.63 -23.36
CA LYS A 613 -1.12 -19.23 -22.54
C LYS A 613 -1.41 -18.34 -21.31
N PRO A 614 -2.67 -18.26 -20.83
CA PRO A 614 -3.02 -17.57 -19.58
C PRO A 614 -2.27 -18.18 -18.37
N SER A 615 -2.27 -17.47 -17.23
CA SER A 615 -1.72 -18.04 -15.99
C SER A 615 -2.47 -19.34 -15.63
N PRO A 616 -1.77 -20.43 -15.26
CA PRO A 616 -2.42 -21.64 -14.74
C PRO A 616 -2.97 -21.45 -13.30
N TRP A 617 -2.74 -20.28 -12.68
CA TRP A 617 -3.08 -20.00 -11.29
C TRP A 617 -4.19 -18.95 -11.17
N ASP A 618 -5.31 -19.31 -10.54
CA ASP A 618 -6.34 -18.32 -10.17
C ASP A 618 -5.94 -17.52 -8.93
N HIS A 619 -6.14 -16.20 -8.98
CA HIS A 619 -5.82 -15.30 -7.87
C HIS A 619 -6.58 -15.63 -6.57
N ARG A 620 -7.84 -16.07 -6.63
CA ARG A 620 -8.59 -16.43 -5.41
C ARG A 620 -8.08 -17.74 -4.84
N TYR A 621 -7.71 -18.69 -5.68
CA TYR A 621 -7.03 -19.91 -5.26
C TYR A 621 -5.73 -19.57 -4.49
N LEU A 622 -4.86 -18.72 -5.06
CA LEU A 622 -3.62 -18.29 -4.41
C LEU A 622 -3.86 -17.62 -3.04
N LEU A 623 -4.90 -16.78 -2.92
CA LEU A 623 -5.30 -16.18 -1.64
C LEU A 623 -5.87 -17.21 -0.64
N SER A 624 -6.47 -18.30 -1.12
CA SER A 624 -7.05 -19.36 -0.28
C SER A 624 -6.04 -20.37 0.27
N ILE A 625 -4.79 -20.37 -0.24
CA ILE A 625 -3.74 -21.26 0.24
C ILE A 625 -3.50 -20.99 1.73
N ASN A 626 -3.65 -22.04 2.54
CA ASN A 626 -3.44 -22.02 3.98
C ASN A 626 -2.76 -23.32 4.42
N ASN A 627 -1.99 -23.27 5.50
CA ASN A 627 -1.20 -24.40 5.97
C ASN A 627 -1.32 -24.53 7.50
N GLU A 628 -1.88 -25.65 7.95
CA GLU A 628 -2.17 -25.91 9.36
C GLU A 628 -0.93 -26.32 10.19
N HIS A 629 0.24 -26.50 9.56
CA HIS A 629 1.41 -27.14 10.17
C HIS A 629 2.36 -26.21 10.92
N ALA A 630 2.08 -24.89 11.01
CA ALA A 630 2.79 -23.97 11.91
C ALA A 630 1.87 -23.31 12.94
N LYS A 631 1.16 -24.10 13.75
CA LYS A 631 0.57 -23.60 15.01
C LYS A 631 1.70 -23.24 16.00
N GLU A 632 1.40 -22.44 17.02
CA GLU A 632 2.36 -21.99 18.05
C GLU A 632 3.18 -23.15 18.64
N GLU A 633 2.51 -24.26 18.94
CA GLU A 633 3.09 -25.54 19.37
C GLU A 633 4.22 -26.06 18.47
N LYS A 634 4.11 -25.89 17.15
CA LYS A 634 5.09 -26.37 16.16
C LYS A 634 6.31 -25.47 16.08
N VAL A 635 6.15 -24.17 16.32
CA VAL A 635 7.28 -23.24 16.42
C VAL A 635 8.08 -23.52 17.70
N ILE A 636 7.39 -23.77 18.83
CA ILE A 636 8.02 -24.22 20.08
C ILE A 636 8.75 -25.56 19.88
N ALA A 637 8.14 -26.53 19.19
CA ALA A 637 8.79 -27.81 18.87
C ALA A 637 10.04 -27.62 18.01
N ARG A 638 10.00 -26.75 16.98
CA ARG A 638 11.15 -26.38 16.14
C ARG A 638 12.29 -25.79 16.98
N ASP A 639 11.99 -24.89 17.92
CA ASP A 639 13.02 -24.30 18.79
C ASP A 639 13.61 -25.32 19.78
N LEU A 640 12.80 -26.21 20.36
CA LEU A 640 13.30 -27.30 21.21
C LEU A 640 14.18 -28.30 20.44
N LEU A 641 13.82 -28.61 19.19
CA LEU A 641 14.62 -29.45 18.30
C LEU A 641 15.92 -28.75 17.88
N LYS A 642 15.87 -27.44 17.59
CA LYS A 642 17.07 -26.62 17.32
C LYS A 642 18.11 -26.70 18.45
N GLU A 643 17.68 -26.61 19.71
CA GLU A 643 18.61 -26.76 20.85
C GLU A 643 19.16 -28.18 21.00
N LYS A 644 18.40 -29.22 20.62
CA LYS A 644 18.93 -30.60 20.57
C LYS A 644 19.98 -30.76 19.48
N VAL A 645 19.71 -30.22 18.28
CA VAL A 645 20.64 -30.29 17.13
C VAL A 645 21.91 -29.48 17.39
N ARG A 646 21.82 -28.31 18.05
CA ARG A 646 23.01 -27.57 18.49
C ARG A 646 23.93 -28.42 19.38
N LYS A 647 23.38 -29.18 20.33
CA LYS A 647 24.16 -30.10 21.17
C LYS A 647 24.76 -31.28 20.38
N MET A 648 24.22 -31.60 19.20
CA MET A 648 24.81 -32.60 18.30
C MET A 648 25.98 -32.06 17.47
N LEU A 649 26.18 -30.74 17.43
CA LEU A 649 27.34 -30.06 16.83
C LEU A 649 28.49 -29.87 17.83
N ASP A 650 28.34 -30.33 19.08
CA ASP A 650 29.38 -30.22 20.10
C ASP A 650 30.61 -31.09 19.77
N VAL A 651 31.79 -30.47 19.78
CA VAL A 651 32.99 -30.95 19.08
C VAL A 651 33.68 -32.10 19.83
N GLU A 652 33.56 -32.16 21.16
CA GLU A 652 34.33 -33.08 22.03
C GLU A 652 33.98 -34.58 21.88
N THR A 653 32.91 -34.94 21.16
CA THR A 653 32.34 -36.31 21.18
C THR A 653 32.27 -37.03 19.84
N LYS A 654 32.71 -36.41 18.74
CA LYS A 654 32.54 -36.94 17.37
C LYS A 654 33.84 -37.06 16.58
N SER A 655 33.88 -38.02 15.66
CA SER A 655 34.95 -38.12 14.66
C SER A 655 34.82 -37.06 13.56
N ARG A 656 35.93 -36.82 12.83
CA ARG A 656 35.99 -35.92 11.65
C ARG A 656 34.87 -36.20 10.65
N LEU A 657 34.65 -37.48 10.30
CA LEU A 657 33.63 -37.86 9.33
C LEU A 657 32.21 -37.54 9.84
N GLU A 658 31.86 -37.93 11.08
CA GLU A 658 30.53 -37.68 11.65
C GLU A 658 30.19 -36.18 11.79
N GLN A 659 31.20 -35.31 11.96
CA GLN A 659 31.01 -33.86 11.96
C GLN A 659 30.73 -33.34 10.55
N LEU A 660 31.51 -33.76 9.54
CA LEU A 660 31.32 -33.39 8.14
C LEU A 660 29.98 -33.89 7.59
N GLU A 661 29.62 -35.14 7.86
CA GLU A 661 28.33 -35.74 7.51
C GLU A 661 27.17 -34.97 8.15
N LEU A 662 27.27 -34.60 9.44
CA LEU A 662 26.24 -33.80 10.09
C LEU A 662 26.07 -32.42 9.42
N ILE A 663 27.16 -31.74 9.08
CA ILE A 663 27.10 -30.43 8.39
C ILE A 663 26.40 -30.59 7.03
N ASP A 664 26.75 -31.63 6.27
CA ASP A 664 26.13 -31.91 4.97
C ASP A 664 24.66 -32.31 5.08
N GLU A 665 24.29 -33.13 6.06
CA GLU A 665 22.90 -33.46 6.36
C GLU A 665 22.10 -32.20 6.74
N LEU A 666 22.65 -31.28 7.54
CA LEU A 666 22.01 -30.00 7.89
C LEU A 666 21.84 -29.07 6.68
N GLN A 667 22.84 -29.00 5.79
CA GLN A 667 22.74 -28.23 4.54
C GLN A 667 21.68 -28.80 3.60
N LYS A 668 21.70 -30.11 3.35
CA LYS A 668 20.76 -30.76 2.42
C LYS A 668 19.34 -30.79 2.98
N LEU A 669 19.16 -31.00 4.28
CA LEU A 669 17.87 -30.81 4.97
C LEU A 669 17.42 -29.34 5.07
N GLY A 670 18.22 -28.39 4.59
CA GLY A 670 17.86 -26.98 4.44
C GLY A 670 17.74 -26.20 5.75
N VAL A 671 18.32 -26.71 6.83
CA VAL A 671 18.25 -26.15 8.19
C VAL A 671 19.60 -25.61 8.71
N SER A 672 20.67 -25.70 7.92
CA SER A 672 22.01 -25.18 8.26
C SER A 672 22.03 -23.69 8.64
N TYR A 673 21.14 -22.88 8.06
CA TYR A 673 21.00 -21.45 8.36
C TYR A 673 20.64 -21.15 9.83
N HIS A 674 20.27 -22.16 10.62
CA HIS A 674 20.07 -22.04 12.05
C HIS A 674 21.35 -22.13 12.89
N PHE A 675 22.46 -22.58 12.30
CA PHE A 675 23.72 -22.96 12.97
C PHE A 675 24.96 -22.41 12.24
N GLU A 676 24.83 -21.28 11.54
CA GLU A 676 25.91 -20.74 10.70
C GLU A 676 27.20 -20.48 11.47
N VAL A 677 27.11 -20.09 12.75
CA VAL A 677 28.28 -19.85 13.61
C VAL A 677 28.96 -21.18 13.91
N GLU A 678 28.21 -22.14 14.46
CA GLU A 678 28.69 -23.46 14.84
C GLU A 678 29.32 -24.21 13.65
N ILE A 679 28.71 -24.11 12.46
CA ILE A 679 29.24 -24.72 11.22
C ILE A 679 30.53 -24.02 10.75
N ASN A 680 30.58 -22.69 10.79
CA ASN A 680 31.79 -21.96 10.37
C ASN A 680 32.97 -22.23 11.32
N ASP A 681 32.73 -22.31 12.63
CA ASP A 681 33.76 -22.61 13.63
C ASP A 681 34.37 -24.00 13.40
N ILE A 682 33.54 -25.04 13.22
CA ILE A 682 34.00 -26.42 12.92
C ILE A 682 34.81 -26.48 11.62
N LEU A 683 34.34 -25.81 10.55
CA LEU A 683 35.05 -25.78 9.28
C LEU A 683 36.38 -24.99 9.35
N MET A 684 36.44 -23.93 10.17
CA MET A 684 37.66 -23.18 10.42
C MET A 684 38.71 -24.03 11.16
N ASP A 685 38.29 -24.84 12.14
CA ASP A 685 39.17 -25.79 12.82
C ASP A 685 39.71 -26.86 11.86
N PHE A 686 38.89 -27.43 10.98
CA PHE A 686 39.36 -28.36 9.94
C PHE A 686 40.37 -27.71 8.99
N HIS A 687 40.10 -26.49 8.51
CA HIS A 687 41.02 -25.73 7.66
C HIS A 687 42.39 -25.51 8.33
N HIS A 688 42.40 -25.16 9.60
CA HIS A 688 43.63 -25.00 10.39
C HIS A 688 44.37 -26.32 10.68
N GLN A 689 43.65 -27.44 10.78
CA GLN A 689 44.25 -28.77 10.94
C GLN A 689 44.90 -29.28 9.65
N ASN A 690 44.27 -29.07 8.49
CA ASN A 690 44.86 -29.40 7.18
C ASN A 690 46.21 -28.69 6.95
N GLY A 691 46.30 -27.42 7.32
CA GLY A 691 47.57 -26.66 7.27
C GLY A 691 48.70 -27.24 8.13
N ARG A 692 48.42 -28.21 9.02
CA ARG A 692 49.39 -28.93 9.85
C ARG A 692 49.57 -30.41 9.46
N SER A 693 48.73 -30.94 8.56
CA SER A 693 48.60 -32.38 8.30
C SER A 693 48.59 -32.72 6.80
N ILE A 694 49.53 -32.18 6.03
CA ILE A 694 49.80 -32.63 4.66
C ILE A 694 50.53 -33.99 4.70
N LEU A 695 49.84 -35.06 5.15
CA LEU A 695 50.21 -36.44 4.84
C LEU A 695 49.12 -37.48 5.23
N LYS A 696 48.88 -38.41 4.30
CA LYS A 696 48.22 -39.74 4.45
C LYS A 696 46.70 -39.91 4.23
N CYS A 697 46.22 -39.56 3.03
CA CYS A 697 45.14 -40.34 2.40
C CYS A 697 45.65 -41.75 2.02
N VAL A 698 45.58 -42.71 2.96
CA VAL A 698 46.07 -44.10 2.77
C VAL A 698 44.96 -45.15 2.88
N LYS A 699 43.73 -44.77 3.26
CA LYS A 699 42.58 -45.67 3.39
C LYS A 699 41.41 -45.25 2.50
N GLU A 700 40.60 -46.21 2.06
CA GLU A 700 39.38 -45.96 1.27
C GLU A 700 38.29 -45.22 2.08
N GLU A 701 38.17 -45.50 3.39
CA GLU A 701 37.31 -44.76 4.33
C GLU A 701 37.61 -43.24 4.41
N ASP A 702 38.80 -42.81 3.98
CA ASP A 702 39.22 -41.40 3.99
C ASP A 702 38.83 -40.64 2.71
N LEU A 703 38.40 -41.35 1.64
CA LEU A 703 37.99 -40.72 0.37
C LEU A 703 36.70 -39.91 0.55
N HIS A 704 35.67 -40.50 1.15
CA HIS A 704 34.40 -39.81 1.41
C HIS A 704 34.64 -38.58 2.28
N ALA A 705 35.34 -38.74 3.42
CA ALA A 705 35.66 -37.65 4.33
C ALA A 705 36.43 -36.52 3.64
N THR A 706 37.46 -36.84 2.85
CA THR A 706 38.31 -35.85 2.17
C THR A 706 37.56 -35.11 1.07
N ALA A 707 36.75 -35.81 0.26
CA ALA A 707 35.92 -35.16 -0.76
C ALA A 707 34.82 -34.28 -0.13
N LEU A 708 34.23 -34.74 0.97
CA LEU A 708 33.21 -34.00 1.71
C LEU A 708 33.78 -32.74 2.36
N GLU A 709 34.94 -32.85 3.01
CA GLU A 709 35.64 -31.72 3.61
C GLU A 709 36.07 -30.69 2.57
N PHE A 710 36.72 -31.13 1.48
CA PHE A 710 37.09 -30.25 0.36
C PHE A 710 35.88 -29.46 -0.16
N ARG A 711 34.74 -30.14 -0.37
CA ARG A 711 33.50 -29.50 -0.81
C ARG A 711 33.00 -28.50 0.23
N LEU A 712 32.82 -28.90 1.49
CA LEU A 712 32.26 -28.04 2.53
C LEU A 712 33.13 -26.81 2.79
N LEU A 713 34.47 -26.99 2.81
CA LEU A 713 35.43 -25.90 2.92
C LEU A 713 35.30 -24.91 1.74
N ARG A 714 35.35 -25.39 0.49
CA ARG A 714 35.18 -24.50 -0.68
C ARG A 714 33.79 -23.85 -0.74
N GLN A 715 32.72 -24.56 -0.35
CA GLN A 715 31.35 -23.99 -0.23
C GLN A 715 31.26 -22.89 0.83
N HIS A 716 32.12 -22.91 1.85
CA HIS A 716 32.22 -21.86 2.87
C HIS A 716 33.27 -20.78 2.56
N GLY A 717 33.91 -20.83 1.39
CA GLY A 717 34.87 -19.82 0.92
C GLY A 717 36.32 -20.03 1.38
N PHE A 718 36.64 -21.18 1.99
CA PHE A 718 38.01 -21.51 2.37
C PHE A 718 38.85 -21.89 1.14
N ASP A 719 40.13 -21.51 1.16
CA ASP A 719 41.09 -21.90 0.12
C ASP A 719 41.65 -23.30 0.41
N VAL A 720 41.33 -24.24 -0.49
CA VAL A 720 41.80 -25.64 -0.47
C VAL A 720 42.23 -26.03 -1.88
N SER A 721 43.48 -26.48 -2.05
CA SER A 721 44.01 -26.92 -3.35
C SER A 721 43.40 -28.26 -3.80
N GLU A 722 43.36 -28.51 -5.11
CA GLU A 722 43.03 -29.84 -5.65
C GLU A 722 44.09 -30.91 -5.33
N ASP A 723 45.31 -30.50 -4.96
CA ASP A 723 46.42 -31.42 -4.63
C ASP A 723 46.12 -32.38 -3.46
N ILE A 724 45.07 -32.08 -2.66
CA ILE A 724 44.55 -32.99 -1.63
C ILE A 724 44.11 -34.36 -2.22
N PHE A 725 43.81 -34.40 -3.53
CA PHE A 725 43.41 -35.62 -4.24
C PHE A 725 44.56 -36.33 -4.97
N ASP A 726 45.81 -35.86 -4.90
CA ASP A 726 46.93 -36.40 -5.72
C ASP A 726 47.11 -37.92 -5.57
N VAL A 727 47.03 -38.44 -4.34
CA VAL A 727 47.16 -39.89 -4.06
C VAL A 727 46.00 -40.71 -4.66
N ILE A 728 44.85 -40.08 -4.93
CA ILE A 728 43.68 -40.70 -5.56
C ILE A 728 43.84 -40.64 -7.09
N ILE A 729 44.33 -39.51 -7.62
CA ILE A 729 44.66 -39.31 -9.04
C ILE A 729 45.72 -40.31 -9.50
N ASP A 730 46.83 -40.44 -8.77
CA ASP A 730 47.89 -41.42 -9.04
C ASP A 730 47.33 -42.86 -9.16
N LYS A 731 46.32 -43.20 -8.34
CA LYS A 731 45.66 -44.52 -8.36
C LYS A 731 44.70 -44.67 -9.55
N ILE A 732 44.01 -43.60 -9.94
CA ILE A 732 43.12 -43.58 -11.11
C ILE A 732 43.95 -43.75 -12.39
N GLU A 733 44.99 -42.94 -12.55
CA GLU A 733 45.87 -42.96 -13.73
C GLU A 733 46.68 -44.27 -13.87
N SER A 734 47.00 -44.92 -12.76
CA SER A 734 47.65 -46.25 -12.76
C SER A 734 46.68 -47.43 -12.85
N GLU A 735 45.38 -47.20 -13.01
CA GLU A 735 44.31 -48.22 -13.00
C GLU A 735 44.29 -49.09 -11.72
N THR A 736 44.90 -48.62 -10.63
CA THR A 736 44.98 -49.34 -9.34
C THR A 736 43.89 -48.95 -8.35
N PHE A 737 43.14 -47.88 -8.62
CA PHE A 737 42.03 -47.43 -7.78
C PHE A 737 40.92 -48.48 -7.71
N LYS A 738 40.50 -48.81 -6.49
CA LYS A 738 39.34 -49.65 -6.20
C LYS A 738 38.52 -48.98 -5.10
N SER A 739 37.20 -49.02 -5.24
CA SER A 739 36.25 -48.62 -4.21
C SER A 739 34.92 -49.29 -4.51
N ASP A 740 34.45 -50.12 -3.57
CA ASP A 740 33.16 -50.79 -3.67
C ASP A 740 32.01 -49.91 -3.11
N ASP A 741 32.33 -48.76 -2.50
CA ASP A 741 31.35 -47.77 -2.03
C ASP A 741 31.13 -46.65 -3.05
N ILE A 742 29.97 -46.72 -3.70
CA ILE A 742 29.51 -45.69 -4.63
C ILE A 742 29.26 -44.33 -3.96
N ASN A 743 28.99 -44.24 -2.64
CA ASN A 743 28.77 -42.95 -1.97
C ASN A 743 30.07 -42.11 -1.90
N SER A 744 31.21 -42.78 -1.72
CA SER A 744 32.54 -42.18 -1.83
C SER A 744 32.79 -41.61 -3.22
N ILE A 745 32.40 -42.33 -4.28
CA ILE A 745 32.51 -41.86 -5.67
C ILE A 745 31.56 -40.69 -5.95
N ILE A 746 30.30 -40.74 -5.49
CA ILE A 746 29.35 -39.62 -5.58
C ILE A 746 29.91 -38.38 -4.87
N SER A 747 30.56 -38.55 -3.73
CA SER A 747 31.15 -37.43 -2.99
C SER A 747 32.33 -36.80 -3.73
N LEU A 748 33.15 -37.61 -4.38
CA LEU A 748 34.24 -37.17 -5.24
C LEU A 748 33.73 -36.46 -6.52
N TYR A 749 32.65 -36.98 -7.13
CA TYR A 749 31.94 -36.32 -8.22
C TYR A 749 31.42 -34.93 -7.79
N GLU A 750 30.72 -34.84 -6.66
CA GLU A 750 30.19 -33.57 -6.13
C GLU A 750 31.29 -32.56 -5.80
N ALA A 751 32.42 -33.02 -5.25
CA ALA A 751 33.60 -32.18 -5.01
C ALA A 751 34.17 -31.59 -6.30
N SER A 752 34.16 -32.36 -7.41
CA SER A 752 34.72 -31.92 -8.69
C SER A 752 34.00 -30.73 -9.34
N TYR A 753 32.75 -30.43 -8.96
CA TYR A 753 32.01 -29.27 -9.46
C TYR A 753 32.31 -27.96 -8.72
N LEU A 754 33.17 -28.00 -7.70
CA LEU A 754 33.79 -26.82 -7.09
C LEU A 754 35.15 -26.48 -7.70
N SER A 755 35.50 -27.07 -8.84
CA SER A 755 36.67 -26.67 -9.61
C SER A 755 36.57 -25.21 -10.08
N THR A 756 37.72 -24.58 -10.17
CA THR A 756 37.98 -23.32 -10.85
C THR A 756 38.78 -23.59 -12.11
N LYS A 757 39.02 -22.57 -12.94
CA LYS A 757 39.84 -22.72 -14.17
C LYS A 757 41.30 -23.15 -13.92
N SER A 758 41.80 -23.05 -12.69
CA SER A 758 43.13 -23.55 -12.31
C SER A 758 43.14 -25.00 -11.81
N ASP A 759 41.98 -25.59 -11.52
CA ASP A 759 41.89 -26.96 -10.99
C ASP A 759 41.78 -27.98 -12.15
N ILE A 760 42.92 -28.27 -12.77
CA ILE A 760 43.01 -29.14 -13.95
C ILE A 760 42.73 -30.59 -13.56
N LYS A 761 43.26 -31.08 -12.45
CA LYS A 761 43.14 -32.48 -12.03
C LYS A 761 41.69 -32.85 -11.69
N LEU A 762 40.96 -31.94 -11.03
CA LEU A 762 39.54 -32.11 -10.72
C LEU A 762 38.68 -32.23 -11.99
N ARG A 763 38.96 -31.40 -13.00
CA ARG A 763 38.21 -31.33 -14.25
C ARG A 763 38.51 -32.46 -15.22
N GLU A 764 39.79 -32.75 -15.46
CA GLU A 764 40.23 -33.60 -16.56
C GLU A 764 40.42 -35.06 -16.14
N VAL A 765 40.64 -35.34 -14.85
CA VAL A 765 40.83 -36.71 -14.32
C VAL A 765 39.66 -37.13 -13.42
N ILE A 766 39.35 -36.36 -12.38
CA ILE A 766 38.40 -36.79 -11.35
C ILE A 766 36.95 -36.76 -11.84
N ARG A 767 36.48 -35.65 -12.43
CA ARG A 767 35.10 -35.51 -12.92
C ARG A 767 34.75 -36.60 -13.96
N PRO A 768 35.57 -36.89 -15.00
CA PRO A 768 35.26 -37.93 -15.98
C PRO A 768 35.26 -39.33 -15.35
N PHE A 769 36.28 -39.65 -14.54
CA PHE A 769 36.37 -40.93 -13.84
C PHE A 769 35.14 -41.19 -12.96
N ALA A 770 34.80 -40.24 -12.07
CA ALA A 770 33.67 -40.42 -11.16
C ALA A 770 32.34 -40.51 -11.93
N THR A 771 32.16 -39.73 -13.00
CA THR A 771 30.99 -39.83 -13.89
C THR A 771 30.87 -41.22 -14.52
N GLU A 772 31.96 -41.79 -15.02
CA GLU A 772 31.97 -43.13 -15.63
C GLU A 772 31.64 -44.22 -14.62
N GLN A 773 32.22 -44.17 -13.42
CA GLN A 773 31.95 -45.15 -12.35
C GLN A 773 30.49 -45.08 -11.88
N ILE A 774 29.90 -43.88 -11.74
CA ILE A 774 28.49 -43.74 -11.35
C ILE A 774 27.56 -44.26 -12.46
N ARG A 775 27.88 -44.04 -13.74
CA ARG A 775 27.14 -44.65 -14.86
C ARG A 775 27.19 -46.17 -14.83
N LYS A 776 28.38 -46.76 -14.70
CA LYS A 776 28.57 -48.23 -14.55
C LYS A 776 27.75 -48.81 -13.40
N PHE A 777 27.66 -48.10 -12.27
CA PHE A 777 26.82 -48.51 -11.14
C PHE A 777 25.31 -48.43 -11.45
N VAL A 778 24.86 -47.36 -12.11
CA VAL A 778 23.44 -47.19 -12.49
C VAL A 778 23.00 -48.25 -13.52
N ASP A 779 23.88 -48.63 -14.45
CA ASP A 779 23.61 -49.59 -15.52
C ASP A 779 23.76 -51.07 -15.08
N GLY A 780 24.26 -51.33 -13.87
CA GLY A 780 24.47 -52.68 -13.33
C GLY A 780 23.21 -53.42 -12.87
N GLU A 781 23.23 -54.76 -12.93
CA GLU A 781 22.08 -55.62 -12.55
C GLU A 781 21.79 -55.69 -11.03
N THR A 782 22.71 -55.24 -10.18
CA THR A 782 22.59 -55.27 -8.72
C THR A 782 22.81 -53.90 -8.11
N CYS A 783 21.84 -53.40 -7.31
CA CYS A 783 22.09 -52.80 -5.99
C CYS A 783 20.82 -52.28 -5.29
N ASN A 784 21.00 -51.86 -4.03
CA ASN A 784 20.02 -51.13 -3.21
C ASN A 784 19.38 -49.96 -3.99
N LEU A 785 18.05 -49.96 -4.09
CA LEU A 785 17.26 -48.95 -4.81
C LEU A 785 17.53 -47.52 -4.31
N GLU A 786 17.69 -47.30 -3.00
CA GLU A 786 17.92 -45.97 -2.42
C GLU A 786 19.26 -45.37 -2.88
N VAL A 787 20.28 -46.22 -3.01
CA VAL A 787 21.62 -45.79 -3.45
C VAL A 787 21.62 -45.56 -4.96
N ARG A 788 20.86 -46.35 -5.72
CA ARG A 788 20.66 -46.13 -7.17
C ARG A 788 19.86 -44.86 -7.47
N GLU A 789 18.85 -44.52 -6.66
CA GLU A 789 18.14 -43.24 -6.74
C GLU A 789 19.11 -42.05 -6.55
N LYS A 790 20.00 -42.11 -5.54
CA LYS A 790 21.04 -41.07 -5.32
C LYS A 790 22.04 -40.97 -6.46
N ALA A 791 22.50 -42.09 -7.01
CA ALA A 791 23.42 -42.13 -8.15
C ALA A 791 22.82 -41.48 -9.41
N ILE A 792 21.55 -41.77 -9.72
CA ILE A 792 20.81 -41.15 -10.82
C ILE A 792 20.64 -39.64 -10.58
N HIS A 793 20.29 -39.25 -9.35
CA HIS A 793 20.14 -37.83 -8.99
C HIS A 793 21.45 -37.04 -9.15
N ALA A 794 22.59 -37.60 -8.72
CA ALA A 794 23.90 -36.95 -8.94
C ALA A 794 24.24 -36.80 -10.43
N LEU A 795 23.98 -37.84 -11.25
CA LEU A 795 24.24 -37.79 -12.70
C LEU A 795 23.31 -36.85 -13.47
N GLU A 796 22.08 -36.61 -12.99
CA GLU A 796 21.18 -35.62 -13.60
C GLU A 796 21.73 -34.19 -13.44
N MET A 797 22.20 -33.85 -12.24
CA MET A 797 22.84 -32.56 -11.93
C MET A 797 23.56 -32.64 -10.57
N PRO A 798 24.78 -32.10 -10.43
CA PRO A 798 25.47 -32.05 -9.15
C PRO A 798 24.77 -31.12 -8.14
N TYR A 799 24.79 -31.48 -6.86
CA TYR A 799 24.27 -30.69 -5.74
C TYR A 799 24.74 -29.23 -5.75
N HIS A 800 25.96 -28.95 -6.20
CA HIS A 800 26.48 -27.58 -6.28
C HIS A 800 25.71 -26.67 -7.27
N TRP A 801 25.08 -27.24 -8.30
CA TRP A 801 24.31 -26.51 -9.31
C TRP A 801 22.79 -26.54 -9.06
N ARG A 802 22.30 -27.36 -8.13
CA ARG A 802 20.86 -27.51 -7.83
C ARG A 802 20.30 -26.36 -6.99
N MET A 803 19.09 -25.90 -7.33
CA MET A 803 18.31 -24.94 -6.53
C MET A 803 18.08 -25.47 -5.10
N ARG A 804 18.76 -24.85 -4.12
CA ARG A 804 18.85 -25.35 -2.72
C ARG A 804 17.51 -25.76 -2.11
N ARG A 805 16.49 -24.91 -2.21
CA ARG A 805 15.20 -25.14 -1.54
C ARG A 805 14.37 -26.27 -2.15
N LEU A 806 14.47 -26.50 -3.46
CA LEU A 806 13.83 -27.64 -4.12
C LEU A 806 14.58 -28.94 -3.80
N GLU A 807 15.91 -28.88 -3.78
CA GLU A 807 16.75 -30.00 -3.37
C GLU A 807 16.48 -30.44 -1.93
N THR A 808 16.27 -29.51 -1.00
CA THR A 808 15.82 -29.83 0.35
C THR A 808 14.51 -30.63 0.38
N ARG A 809 13.53 -30.28 -0.48
CA ARG A 809 12.25 -31.02 -0.52
C ARG A 809 12.48 -32.48 -0.93
N TRP A 810 13.33 -32.73 -1.93
CA TRP A 810 13.71 -34.08 -2.36
C TRP A 810 14.52 -34.81 -1.28
N TYR A 811 15.52 -34.14 -0.70
CA TYR A 811 16.41 -34.74 0.29
C TYR A 811 15.68 -35.13 1.58
N ILE A 812 14.66 -34.39 2.01
CA ILE A 812 13.80 -34.78 3.14
C ILE A 812 13.15 -36.17 2.90
N ASP A 813 12.64 -36.42 1.69
CA ASP A 813 12.02 -37.72 1.35
C ASP A 813 13.07 -38.82 1.17
N ALA A 814 14.25 -38.50 0.60
CA ALA A 814 15.36 -39.44 0.49
C ALA A 814 16.01 -39.78 1.85
N TYR A 815 16.02 -38.82 2.78
CA TYR A 815 16.56 -39.00 4.13
C TYR A 815 15.67 -39.87 4.99
N GLU A 816 14.34 -39.71 4.93
CA GLU A 816 13.38 -40.55 5.68
C GLU A 816 13.40 -42.03 5.26
N LYS A 817 13.92 -42.36 4.07
CA LYS A 817 14.15 -43.76 3.64
C LYS A 817 15.38 -44.39 4.31
N LYS A 818 16.40 -43.59 4.70
CA LYS A 818 17.70 -44.07 5.21
C LYS A 818 17.49 -45.02 6.41
N HIS A 819 18.07 -46.22 6.36
CA HIS A 819 17.97 -47.22 7.44
C HIS A 819 18.31 -46.63 8.82
N ASP A 820 19.38 -45.83 8.89
CA ASP A 820 19.87 -45.18 10.11
C ASP A 820 19.50 -43.68 10.15
N THR A 821 18.22 -43.37 9.89
CA THR A 821 17.67 -42.00 9.92
C THR A 821 17.80 -41.39 11.32
N ASN A 822 18.39 -40.20 11.43
CA ASN A 822 18.34 -39.43 12.67
C ASN A 822 16.95 -38.79 12.85
N LEU A 823 16.15 -39.36 13.75
CA LEU A 823 14.77 -38.92 14.02
C LEU A 823 14.67 -37.44 14.45
N VAL A 824 15.68 -36.90 15.15
CA VAL A 824 15.70 -35.48 15.57
C VAL A 824 15.89 -34.56 14.38
N LEU A 825 16.80 -34.90 13.45
CA LEU A 825 17.07 -34.09 12.26
C LEU A 825 15.91 -34.10 11.28
N ILE A 826 15.29 -35.26 11.01
CA ILE A 826 14.17 -35.33 10.07
C ILE A 826 12.91 -34.65 10.62
N GLU A 827 12.60 -34.77 11.91
CA GLU A 827 11.47 -34.06 12.53
C GLU A 827 11.71 -32.54 12.51
N PHE A 828 12.94 -32.11 12.82
CA PHE A 828 13.34 -30.71 12.76
C PHE A 828 13.19 -30.13 11.35
N ALA A 829 13.72 -30.83 10.35
CA ALA A 829 13.66 -30.42 8.95
C ALA A 829 12.23 -30.35 8.42
N LYS A 830 11.37 -31.34 8.74
CA LYS A 830 9.95 -31.33 8.33
C LYS A 830 9.16 -30.18 8.95
N ILE A 831 9.36 -29.91 10.24
CA ILE A 831 8.68 -28.81 10.92
C ILE A 831 9.17 -27.46 10.40
N ASP A 832 10.49 -27.26 10.27
CA ASP A 832 11.04 -26.02 9.76
C ASP A 832 10.67 -25.78 8.29
N PHE A 833 10.70 -26.82 7.44
CA PHE A 833 10.27 -26.72 6.05
C PHE A 833 8.85 -26.15 5.94
N ASN A 834 7.91 -26.67 6.73
CA ASN A 834 6.52 -26.21 6.74
C ASN A 834 6.36 -24.79 7.30
N ILE A 835 7.17 -24.39 8.30
CA ILE A 835 7.19 -23.00 8.81
C ILE A 835 7.69 -22.03 7.74
N VAL A 836 8.77 -22.37 7.03
CA VAL A 836 9.32 -21.55 5.93
C VAL A 836 8.35 -21.50 4.75
N GLN A 837 7.66 -22.61 4.44
CA GLN A 837 6.63 -22.65 3.40
C GLN A 837 5.50 -21.64 3.66
N ILE A 838 5.09 -21.43 4.92
CA ILE A 838 4.08 -20.41 5.26
C ILE A 838 4.59 -18.99 5.00
N ALA A 839 5.85 -18.69 5.33
CA ALA A 839 6.45 -17.40 4.96
C ALA A 839 6.41 -17.20 3.43
N HIS A 840 6.65 -18.26 2.65
CA HIS A 840 6.54 -18.22 1.19
C HIS A 840 5.10 -18.03 0.70
N GLN A 841 4.11 -18.64 1.35
CA GLN A 841 2.69 -18.46 1.02
C GLN A 841 2.23 -17.01 1.26
N GLU A 842 2.67 -16.37 2.34
CA GLU A 842 2.34 -14.96 2.62
C GLU A 842 3.04 -13.99 1.66
N ASP A 843 4.32 -14.24 1.32
CA ASP A 843 5.04 -13.46 0.30
C ASP A 843 4.39 -13.60 -1.09
N LEU A 844 3.92 -14.80 -1.44
CA LEU A 844 3.16 -15.08 -2.67
C LEU A 844 1.81 -14.35 -2.71
N LYS A 845 1.04 -14.37 -1.61
CA LYS A 845 -0.24 -13.65 -1.51
C LYS A 845 -0.05 -12.16 -1.70
N TYR A 846 1.04 -11.60 -1.15
CA TYR A 846 1.43 -10.21 -1.39
C TYR A 846 1.73 -9.97 -2.87
N ALA A 847 2.60 -10.78 -3.49
CA ALA A 847 2.98 -10.62 -4.90
C ALA A 847 1.77 -10.77 -5.85
N SER A 848 0.89 -11.74 -5.61
CA SER A 848 -0.34 -11.96 -6.38
C SER A 848 -1.34 -10.80 -6.24
N SER A 849 -1.49 -10.26 -5.03
CA SER A 849 -2.36 -9.09 -4.77
C SER A 849 -1.82 -7.85 -5.47
N TRP A 850 -0.52 -7.56 -5.31
CA TRP A 850 0.17 -6.48 -6.00
C TRP A 850 -0.01 -6.58 -7.53
N TRP A 851 0.25 -7.77 -8.10
CA TRP A 851 0.12 -7.98 -9.54
C TRP A 851 -1.32 -7.75 -10.02
N LYS A 852 -2.32 -8.24 -9.27
CA LYS A 852 -3.73 -7.98 -9.58
C LYS A 852 -4.09 -6.49 -9.47
N GLU A 853 -3.47 -5.77 -8.54
CA GLU A 853 -3.59 -4.32 -8.36
C GLU A 853 -2.89 -3.51 -9.47
N THR A 854 -1.92 -4.05 -10.22
CA THR A 854 -1.36 -3.34 -11.40
C THR A 854 -2.39 -3.16 -12.53
N CYS A 855 -3.30 -4.14 -12.69
CA CYS A 855 -4.14 -4.31 -13.88
C CYS A 855 -3.38 -4.41 -15.23
N LEU A 856 -2.06 -4.61 -15.25
CA LEU A 856 -1.27 -4.69 -16.49
C LEU A 856 -1.80 -5.77 -17.44
N VAL A 857 -2.14 -6.97 -16.94
CA VAL A 857 -2.75 -8.06 -17.72
C VAL A 857 -4.03 -7.65 -18.48
N ASN A 858 -4.80 -6.68 -17.96
CA ASN A 858 -6.02 -6.19 -18.62
C ASN A 858 -5.72 -5.17 -19.74
N HIS A 859 -4.68 -4.34 -19.58
CA HIS A 859 -4.29 -3.30 -20.53
C HIS A 859 -3.26 -3.79 -21.57
N LEU A 860 -2.52 -4.85 -21.23
CA LEU A 860 -1.47 -5.47 -22.03
C LEU A 860 -1.79 -6.96 -22.25
N PRO A 861 -2.88 -7.32 -22.94
CA PRO A 861 -3.32 -8.72 -23.11
C PRO A 861 -2.35 -9.59 -23.93
N PHE A 862 -1.24 -9.03 -24.40
CA PHE A 862 -0.19 -9.69 -25.18
C PHE A 862 1.02 -10.12 -24.33
N VAL A 863 1.11 -9.74 -23.05
CA VAL A 863 2.25 -10.11 -22.18
C VAL A 863 1.95 -11.37 -21.34
N ARG A 864 3.01 -12.04 -20.89
CA ARG A 864 2.99 -13.24 -20.03
C ARG A 864 2.45 -12.92 -18.63
N ASP A 865 1.31 -13.50 -18.27
CA ASP A 865 0.79 -13.49 -16.89
C ASP A 865 1.44 -14.61 -16.06
N ARG A 866 2.57 -14.29 -15.39
CA ARG A 866 3.48 -15.27 -14.75
C ARG A 866 3.94 -14.88 -13.35
N ILE A 867 3.05 -14.27 -12.54
CA ILE A 867 3.44 -13.78 -11.19
C ILE A 867 3.92 -14.90 -10.25
N VAL A 868 3.43 -16.12 -10.42
CA VAL A 868 3.78 -17.26 -9.57
C VAL A 868 5.17 -17.81 -9.93
N GLU A 869 5.48 -17.88 -11.21
CA GLU A 869 6.79 -18.26 -11.74
C GLU A 869 7.84 -17.21 -11.38
N ASN A 870 7.49 -15.92 -11.53
CA ASN A 870 8.33 -14.79 -11.10
C ASN A 870 8.61 -14.79 -9.58
N TYR A 871 7.65 -15.24 -8.77
CA TYR A 871 7.83 -15.47 -7.34
C TYR A 871 8.66 -16.73 -7.03
N PHE A 872 8.48 -17.82 -7.80
CA PHE A 872 9.28 -19.05 -7.67
C PHE A 872 10.78 -18.78 -7.92
N VAL A 873 11.10 -17.96 -8.93
CA VAL A 873 12.46 -17.46 -9.18
C VAL A 873 13.02 -16.73 -7.96
N ALA A 874 12.23 -15.87 -7.31
CA ALA A 874 12.66 -15.15 -6.10
C ALA A 874 12.97 -16.09 -4.93
N VAL A 875 12.19 -17.17 -4.75
CA VAL A 875 12.44 -18.20 -3.74
C VAL A 875 13.71 -19.00 -4.03
N GLY A 876 14.02 -19.25 -5.30
CA GLY A 876 15.27 -19.93 -5.68
C GLY A 876 16.52 -19.11 -5.40
N ILE A 877 16.43 -17.78 -5.49
CA ILE A 877 17.51 -16.85 -5.16
C ILE A 877 17.73 -16.76 -3.64
N ILE A 878 16.65 -16.63 -2.86
CA ILE A 878 16.71 -16.47 -1.40
C ILE A 878 15.47 -17.07 -0.71
N TYR A 879 15.64 -18.20 0.00
CA TYR A 879 14.53 -18.98 0.54
C TYR A 879 14.28 -18.77 2.04
N GLU A 880 15.24 -18.21 2.76
CA GLU A 880 15.25 -18.12 4.21
C GLU A 880 14.18 -17.14 4.69
N PRO A 881 13.42 -17.47 5.76
CA PRO A 881 12.15 -16.81 6.06
C PRO A 881 12.31 -15.31 6.35
N GLN A 882 13.43 -14.89 6.95
CA GLN A 882 13.72 -13.49 7.28
C GLN A 882 13.80 -12.55 6.07
N PHE A 883 14.11 -13.06 4.86
CA PHE A 883 14.31 -12.24 3.65
C PHE A 883 13.05 -12.05 2.80
N GLY A 884 11.85 -12.17 3.40
CA GLY A 884 10.57 -12.02 2.68
C GLY A 884 10.41 -10.68 1.94
N ASN A 885 10.93 -9.58 2.48
CA ASN A 885 10.94 -8.29 1.77
C ASN A 885 11.78 -8.34 0.49
N ALA A 886 12.96 -8.98 0.53
CA ALA A 886 13.80 -9.14 -0.66
C ALA A 886 13.14 -10.04 -1.72
N ARG A 887 12.47 -11.14 -1.31
CA ARG A 887 11.66 -11.96 -2.23
C ARG A 887 10.55 -11.16 -2.90
N ARG A 888 9.79 -10.36 -2.15
CA ARG A 888 8.72 -9.50 -2.71
C ARG A 888 9.27 -8.49 -3.72
N ILE A 889 10.37 -7.83 -3.40
CA ILE A 889 11.07 -6.90 -4.31
C ILE A 889 11.51 -7.62 -5.60
N ILE A 890 12.18 -8.77 -5.49
CA ILE A 890 12.60 -9.54 -6.67
C ILE A 890 11.38 -9.98 -7.50
N SER A 891 10.29 -10.41 -6.87
CA SER A 891 9.07 -10.85 -7.58
C SER A 891 8.42 -9.72 -8.39
N ILE A 892 8.40 -8.51 -7.83
CA ILE A 892 7.94 -7.28 -8.50
C ILE A 892 8.85 -6.97 -9.70
N VAL A 893 10.18 -7.00 -9.50
CA VAL A 893 11.17 -6.74 -10.55
C VAL A 893 11.02 -7.76 -11.68
N ASN A 894 10.96 -9.06 -11.37
CA ASN A 894 10.81 -10.14 -12.36
C ASN A 894 9.53 -9.99 -13.20
N ALA A 895 8.41 -9.62 -12.58
CA ALA A 895 7.15 -9.38 -13.29
C ALA A 895 7.22 -8.16 -14.23
N LEU A 896 7.87 -7.08 -13.80
CA LEU A 896 8.10 -5.89 -14.62
C LEU A 896 9.10 -6.16 -15.75
N VAL A 897 10.18 -6.91 -15.49
CA VAL A 897 11.12 -7.40 -16.52
C VAL A 897 10.34 -8.18 -17.58
N THR A 898 9.57 -9.21 -17.18
CA THR A 898 8.75 -10.03 -18.10
C THR A 898 7.82 -9.17 -18.97
N THR A 899 7.14 -8.21 -18.35
CA THR A 899 6.19 -7.32 -19.04
C THR A 899 6.89 -6.43 -20.08
N ILE A 900 8.10 -5.96 -19.76
CA ILE A 900 8.88 -5.07 -20.64
C ILE A 900 9.56 -5.87 -21.75
N ASP A 901 10.08 -7.06 -21.44
CA ASP A 901 10.60 -8.04 -22.41
C ASP A 901 9.60 -8.25 -23.56
N ASP A 902 8.36 -8.65 -23.23
CA ASP A 902 7.24 -8.84 -24.17
C ASP A 902 6.85 -7.58 -24.98
N ILE A 903 7.18 -6.39 -24.49
CA ILE A 903 6.99 -5.14 -25.23
C ILE A 903 8.08 -4.99 -26.30
N TYR A 904 9.33 -5.36 -26.02
CA TYR A 904 10.47 -5.21 -26.94
C TYR A 904 10.58 -6.34 -27.99
N ASP A 905 10.49 -7.60 -27.57
CA ASP A 905 10.73 -8.75 -28.45
C ASP A 905 9.52 -9.05 -29.36
N ILE A 906 8.29 -8.89 -28.86
CA ILE A 906 7.03 -9.17 -29.57
C ILE A 906 6.32 -7.89 -30.05
N TYR A 907 5.76 -7.08 -29.15
CA TYR A 907 4.62 -6.22 -29.51
C TYR A 907 4.96 -4.83 -30.07
N GLY A 908 6.03 -4.20 -29.57
CA GLY A 908 6.43 -2.84 -29.94
C GLY A 908 6.98 -2.71 -31.35
N THR A 909 6.73 -1.57 -31.99
CA THR A 909 7.50 -1.17 -33.17
C THR A 909 8.80 -0.51 -32.73
N LEU A 910 9.88 -0.63 -33.51
CA LEU A 910 11.19 -0.08 -33.15
C LEU A 910 11.12 1.42 -32.76
N GLU A 911 10.29 2.17 -33.48
CA GLU A 911 10.07 3.59 -33.28
C GLU A 911 9.46 3.90 -31.89
N GLU A 912 8.50 3.09 -31.44
CA GLU A 912 7.92 3.19 -30.09
C GLU A 912 8.92 2.72 -29.01
N LEU A 913 9.71 1.69 -29.31
CA LEU A 913 10.73 1.17 -28.40
C LEU A 913 11.85 2.18 -28.17
N GLU A 914 12.27 2.94 -29.20
CA GLU A 914 13.23 4.04 -29.03
C GLU A 914 12.70 5.13 -28.09
N ILE A 915 11.41 5.47 -28.18
CA ILE A 915 10.75 6.41 -27.25
C ILE A 915 10.70 5.82 -25.84
N PHE A 916 10.32 4.55 -25.68
CA PHE A 916 10.27 3.89 -24.36
C PHE A 916 11.65 3.78 -23.71
N THR A 917 12.68 3.36 -24.45
CA THR A 917 14.08 3.35 -23.98
C THR A 917 14.50 4.75 -23.54
N ALA A 918 14.23 5.78 -24.35
CA ALA A 918 14.56 7.16 -24.01
C ALA A 918 13.78 7.66 -22.78
N MET A 919 12.53 7.25 -22.58
CA MET A 919 11.75 7.63 -21.42
C MET A 919 12.25 6.98 -20.13
N VAL A 920 12.67 5.70 -20.17
CA VAL A 920 13.32 5.02 -19.05
C VAL A 920 14.70 5.63 -18.75
N ASP A 921 15.51 5.94 -19.76
CA ASP A 921 16.83 6.55 -19.56
C ASP A 921 16.75 7.98 -18.98
N ASN A 922 15.76 8.76 -19.42
CA ASN A 922 15.46 10.07 -18.81
C ASN A 922 14.80 9.92 -17.44
N TRP A 923 13.99 8.87 -17.23
CA TRP A 923 13.20 8.61 -16.01
C TRP A 923 12.29 9.80 -15.67
N ASP A 924 11.57 10.27 -16.69
CA ASP A 924 10.80 11.51 -16.63
C ASP A 924 9.31 11.27 -16.89
N VAL A 925 8.55 11.13 -15.81
CA VAL A 925 7.09 10.93 -15.86
C VAL A 925 6.32 12.11 -16.48
N ASN A 926 6.93 13.29 -16.65
CA ASN A 926 6.26 14.42 -17.32
C ASN A 926 6.00 14.18 -18.82
N ARG A 927 6.71 13.23 -19.43
CA ARG A 927 6.68 12.96 -20.87
C ARG A 927 5.77 11.79 -21.25
N LEU A 928 4.83 11.43 -20.36
CA LEU A 928 3.96 10.27 -20.51
C LEU A 928 3.10 10.33 -21.79
N ASP A 929 2.74 11.54 -22.24
CA ASP A 929 2.00 11.74 -23.48
C ASP A 929 2.80 11.43 -24.76
N GLU A 930 4.13 11.35 -24.69
CA GLU A 930 4.97 10.92 -25.82
C GLU A 930 4.90 9.41 -26.06
N LEU A 931 4.48 8.62 -25.06
CA LEU A 931 4.31 7.17 -25.22
C LEU A 931 2.98 6.80 -25.89
N PRO A 932 2.95 5.72 -26.69
CA PRO A 932 1.72 5.03 -27.08
C PRO A 932 0.88 4.68 -25.85
N GLU A 933 -0.44 4.80 -25.95
CA GLU A 933 -1.38 4.65 -24.83
C GLU A 933 -1.13 3.37 -24.01
N TYR A 934 -0.88 2.24 -24.67
CA TYR A 934 -0.62 0.96 -24.01
C TYR A 934 0.63 0.97 -23.13
N MET A 935 1.71 1.65 -23.54
CA MET A 935 2.97 1.71 -22.79
C MET A 935 2.87 2.59 -21.54
N ARG A 936 1.94 3.55 -21.50
CA ARG A 936 1.85 4.57 -20.42
C ARG A 936 1.68 3.94 -19.05
N LEU A 937 0.76 2.98 -18.91
CA LEU A 937 0.53 2.29 -17.64
C LEU A 937 1.76 1.46 -17.22
N CYS A 938 2.42 0.79 -18.17
CA CYS A 938 3.64 0.02 -17.91
C CYS A 938 4.77 0.91 -17.36
N PHE A 939 5.06 2.02 -18.04
CA PHE A 939 6.06 2.98 -17.59
C PHE A 939 5.70 3.58 -16.22
N LEU A 940 4.45 3.99 -16.01
CA LEU A 940 4.02 4.63 -14.77
C LEU A 940 4.10 3.68 -13.57
N ILE A 941 3.81 2.38 -13.77
CA ILE A 941 3.98 1.37 -12.73
C ILE A 941 5.46 1.08 -12.48
N LEU A 942 6.28 0.87 -13.52
CA LEU A 942 7.75 0.75 -13.38
C LEU A 942 8.33 1.91 -12.57
N TYR A 943 7.96 3.14 -12.93
CA TYR A 943 8.38 4.35 -12.27
C TYR A 943 7.95 4.37 -10.80
N ASN A 944 6.67 4.16 -10.51
CA ASN A 944 6.14 4.23 -9.15
C ASN A 944 6.69 3.12 -8.25
N GLU A 945 6.83 1.89 -8.73
CA GLU A 945 7.37 0.77 -7.94
C GLU A 945 8.84 0.97 -7.59
N VAL A 946 9.67 1.31 -8.57
CA VAL A 946 11.12 1.48 -8.35
C VAL A 946 11.40 2.71 -7.48
N ASN A 947 10.66 3.81 -7.65
CA ASN A 947 10.74 4.95 -6.73
C ASN A 947 10.18 4.61 -5.34
N SER A 948 9.14 3.78 -5.21
CA SER A 948 8.62 3.30 -3.92
C SER A 948 9.65 2.45 -3.17
N ILE A 949 10.30 1.50 -3.85
CA ILE A 949 11.38 0.67 -3.28
C ILE A 949 12.54 1.57 -2.83
N GLY A 950 12.97 2.50 -3.67
CA GLY A 950 14.03 3.45 -3.34
C GLY A 950 13.67 4.40 -2.19
N CYS A 951 12.41 4.81 -2.08
CA CYS A 951 11.92 5.59 -0.95
C CYS A 951 11.87 4.78 0.35
N ASP A 952 11.45 3.52 0.31
CA ASP A 952 11.44 2.67 1.50
C ASP A 952 12.86 2.39 2.01
N ILE A 953 13.81 2.20 1.10
CA ILE A 953 15.25 2.10 1.45
C ILE A 953 15.80 3.44 1.96
N LEU A 954 15.40 4.57 1.40
CA LEU A 954 15.78 5.89 1.91
C LEU A 954 15.24 6.13 3.33
N LYS A 955 14.00 5.70 3.63
CA LYS A 955 13.43 5.75 4.98
C LYS A 955 14.21 4.85 5.94
N ASP A 956 14.47 3.61 5.54
CA ASP A 956 14.96 2.55 6.44
C ASP A 956 16.48 2.51 6.60
N LYS A 957 17.24 3.04 5.63
CA LYS A 957 18.71 2.95 5.56
C LYS A 957 19.40 4.29 5.26
N HIS A 958 18.64 5.39 5.17
CA HIS A 958 19.14 6.76 4.92
C HIS A 958 20.00 6.94 3.64
N ILE A 959 19.84 6.06 2.65
CA ILE A 959 20.60 6.08 1.39
C ILE A 959 19.62 6.14 0.21
N ASN A 960 19.81 7.14 -0.65
CA ASN A 960 19.02 7.26 -1.89
C ASN A 960 19.56 6.32 -2.97
N VAL A 961 18.94 5.14 -3.11
CA VAL A 961 19.33 4.13 -4.11
C VAL A 961 18.69 4.34 -5.48
N ILE A 962 17.70 5.23 -5.62
CA ILE A 962 16.94 5.45 -6.86
C ILE A 962 17.83 5.66 -8.10
N PRO A 963 18.95 6.42 -8.05
CA PRO A 963 19.82 6.59 -9.22
C PRO A 963 20.42 5.28 -9.76
N PHE A 964 20.74 4.34 -8.87
CA PHE A 964 21.31 3.04 -9.23
C PHE A 964 20.23 2.11 -9.78
N LEU A 965 19.03 2.09 -9.16
CA LEU A 965 17.89 1.32 -9.66
C LEU A 965 17.48 1.81 -11.06
N LYS A 966 17.29 3.13 -11.23
CA LYS A 966 17.05 3.77 -12.54
C LYS A 966 18.07 3.31 -13.58
N LYS A 967 19.37 3.38 -13.25
CA LYS A 967 20.44 3.02 -14.19
C LYS A 967 20.36 1.55 -14.61
N SER A 968 20.04 0.63 -13.71
CA SER A 968 19.87 -0.78 -14.07
C SER A 968 18.73 -1.01 -15.09
N TRP A 969 17.58 -0.33 -14.91
CA TRP A 969 16.47 -0.39 -15.87
C TRP A 969 16.79 0.27 -17.22
N ALA A 970 17.54 1.38 -17.21
CA ALA A 970 17.96 2.07 -18.42
C ALA A 970 18.96 1.23 -19.24
N ASP A 971 19.93 0.59 -18.58
CA ASP A 971 20.90 -0.29 -19.24
C ASP A 971 20.19 -1.56 -19.79
N LEU A 972 19.24 -2.14 -19.06
CA LEU A 972 18.40 -3.25 -19.53
C LEU A 972 17.59 -2.87 -20.78
N CYS A 973 16.85 -1.75 -20.75
CA CYS A 973 16.09 -1.27 -21.91
C CYS A 973 16.97 -1.00 -23.14
N LYS A 974 18.21 -0.53 -22.95
CA LYS A 974 19.16 -0.31 -24.05
C LYS A 974 19.60 -1.62 -24.70
N THR A 975 19.79 -2.69 -23.93
CA THR A 975 20.18 -4.00 -24.47
C THR A 975 19.02 -4.74 -25.14
N TYR A 976 17.78 -4.58 -24.65
CA TYR A 976 16.58 -4.98 -25.41
C TYR A 976 16.43 -4.21 -26.73
N LEU A 977 16.72 -2.90 -26.74
CA LEU A 977 16.68 -2.10 -27.96
C LEU A 977 17.73 -2.56 -29.00
N VAL A 978 18.89 -3.05 -28.56
CA VAL A 978 19.91 -3.64 -29.44
C VAL A 978 19.37 -4.91 -30.11
N GLU A 979 18.76 -5.82 -29.34
CA GLU A 979 18.16 -7.05 -29.86
C GLU A 979 16.99 -6.76 -30.83
N ALA A 980 16.08 -5.85 -30.48
CA ALA A 980 15.02 -5.39 -31.38
C ALA A 980 15.56 -4.77 -32.68
N LYS A 981 16.71 -4.08 -32.62
CA LYS A 981 17.41 -3.53 -33.80
C LYS A 981 18.09 -4.61 -34.64
N TRP A 982 18.62 -5.67 -34.02
CA TRP A 982 19.15 -6.82 -34.75
C TRP A 982 18.03 -7.55 -35.48
N TYR A 983 16.92 -7.86 -34.78
CA TYR A 983 15.74 -8.51 -35.36
C TYR A 983 15.17 -7.73 -36.56
N LYS A 984 14.81 -6.44 -36.38
CA LYS A 984 14.21 -5.63 -37.46
C LYS A 984 15.12 -5.45 -38.68
N LYS A 985 16.43 -5.62 -38.53
CA LYS A 985 17.42 -5.56 -39.62
C LYS A 985 17.77 -6.93 -40.22
N GLY A 986 17.32 -8.04 -39.62
CA GLY A 986 17.80 -9.39 -39.96
C GLY A 986 19.29 -9.58 -39.69
N TYR A 987 19.88 -8.78 -38.78
CA TYR A 987 21.30 -8.91 -38.42
C TYR A 987 21.52 -10.17 -37.58
N LYS A 988 22.63 -10.85 -37.85
CA LYS A 988 23.01 -12.08 -37.18
C LYS A 988 24.33 -11.85 -36.45
N PRO A 989 24.32 -11.65 -35.12
CA PRO A 989 25.54 -11.45 -34.36
C PRO A 989 26.40 -12.72 -34.31
N THR A 990 27.70 -12.55 -34.03
CA THR A 990 28.56 -13.65 -33.58
C THR A 990 28.16 -14.07 -32.16
N VAL A 991 28.55 -15.27 -31.71
CA VAL A 991 28.29 -15.73 -30.33
C VAL A 991 28.85 -14.74 -29.31
N LYS A 992 30.05 -14.21 -29.57
CA LYS A 992 30.69 -13.22 -28.70
C LYS A 992 29.92 -11.89 -28.66
N GLU A 993 29.50 -11.37 -29.81
CA GLU A 993 28.72 -10.12 -29.89
C GLU A 993 27.36 -10.28 -29.20
N TYR A 994 26.69 -11.40 -29.46
CA TYR A 994 25.41 -11.75 -28.83
C TYR A 994 25.55 -11.80 -27.31
N ILE A 995 26.44 -12.65 -26.78
CA ILE A 995 26.58 -12.84 -25.33
C ILE A 995 26.92 -11.53 -24.62
N GLN A 996 27.75 -10.66 -25.22
CA GLN A 996 28.16 -9.39 -24.63
C GLN A 996 26.98 -8.40 -24.43
N ASN A 997 25.88 -8.55 -25.17
CA ASN A 997 24.59 -7.89 -24.89
C ASN A 997 23.69 -8.76 -24.00
N ALA A 998 23.63 -10.06 -24.29
CA ALA A 998 22.62 -10.98 -23.81
C ALA A 998 22.72 -11.34 -22.32
N TRP A 999 23.91 -11.21 -21.70
CA TRP A 999 24.07 -11.34 -20.25
C TRP A 999 23.46 -10.16 -19.47
N ILE A 1000 23.28 -9.00 -20.11
CA ILE A 1000 22.56 -7.85 -19.54
C ILE A 1000 21.06 -7.96 -19.87
N SER A 1001 20.69 -8.32 -21.12
CA SER A 1001 19.28 -8.39 -21.53
C SER A 1001 18.48 -9.44 -20.75
N ILE A 1002 19.12 -10.51 -20.26
CA ILE A 1002 18.47 -11.49 -19.37
C ILE A 1002 18.18 -10.95 -17.94
N SER A 1003 18.43 -9.67 -17.68
CA SER A 1003 18.09 -8.92 -16.45
C SER A 1003 18.79 -9.34 -15.14
N GLY A 1004 19.65 -10.36 -15.12
CA GLY A 1004 20.31 -10.85 -13.90
C GLY A 1004 21.01 -9.76 -13.08
N GLN A 1005 21.66 -8.81 -13.75
CA GLN A 1005 22.26 -7.62 -13.12
C GLN A 1005 21.22 -6.71 -12.44
N THR A 1006 20.08 -6.47 -13.09
CA THR A 1006 18.96 -5.67 -12.57
C THR A 1006 18.35 -6.33 -11.33
N ILE A 1007 18.11 -7.65 -11.39
CA ILE A 1007 17.63 -8.45 -10.26
C ILE A 1007 18.59 -8.33 -9.08
N LEU A 1008 19.89 -8.53 -9.28
CA LEU A 1008 20.88 -8.53 -8.21
C LEU A 1008 21.13 -7.14 -7.60
N ILE A 1009 21.03 -6.05 -8.37
CA ILE A 1009 21.05 -4.67 -7.82
C ILE A 1009 19.85 -4.45 -6.88
N HIS A 1010 18.64 -4.80 -7.30
CA HIS A 1010 17.44 -4.66 -6.45
C HIS A 1010 17.49 -5.59 -5.24
N PHE A 1011 18.03 -6.80 -5.39
CA PHE A 1011 18.27 -7.71 -4.28
C PHE A 1011 19.24 -7.11 -3.25
N TYR A 1012 20.42 -6.64 -3.64
CA TYR A 1012 21.39 -6.02 -2.71
C TYR A 1012 20.76 -4.89 -1.88
N CYS A 1013 20.01 -4.03 -2.56
CA CYS A 1013 19.21 -2.96 -1.97
C CYS A 1013 18.18 -3.44 -0.92
N GLY A 1014 17.43 -4.51 -1.22
CA GLY A 1014 16.45 -5.10 -0.31
C GLY A 1014 17.06 -5.93 0.83
N PHE A 1015 18.15 -6.66 0.55
CA PHE A 1015 18.79 -7.65 1.41
C PHE A 1015 19.76 -7.07 2.43
N SER A 1016 20.63 -6.14 2.02
CA SER A 1016 21.78 -5.74 2.86
C SER A 1016 21.38 -4.72 3.91
N ASP A 1017 21.55 -5.03 5.20
CA ASP A 1017 21.25 -4.11 6.31
C ASP A 1017 22.04 -2.78 6.20
N GLN A 1018 23.30 -2.86 5.77
CA GLN A 1018 24.18 -1.71 5.55
C GLN A 1018 24.59 -1.62 4.07
N ILE A 1019 23.91 -0.74 3.34
CA ILE A 1019 24.20 -0.50 1.92
C ILE A 1019 25.50 0.31 1.77
N SER A 1020 26.45 -0.22 1.01
CA SER A 1020 27.64 0.50 0.57
C SER A 1020 27.40 1.15 -0.79
N VAL A 1021 27.56 2.47 -0.86
CA VAL A 1021 27.48 3.23 -2.11
C VAL A 1021 28.56 2.77 -3.11
N GLN A 1022 29.75 2.41 -2.64
CA GLN A 1022 30.83 1.89 -3.48
C GLN A 1022 30.46 0.53 -4.13
N ILE A 1023 29.72 -0.32 -3.42
CA ILE A 1023 29.21 -1.58 -3.98
C ILE A 1023 28.12 -1.30 -5.02
N LEU A 1024 27.20 -0.36 -4.74
CA LEU A 1024 26.21 0.09 -5.73
C LEU A 1024 26.85 0.68 -6.98
N GLU A 1025 27.93 1.45 -6.85
CA GLU A 1025 28.68 2.00 -7.99
C GLU A 1025 29.35 0.90 -8.82
N THR A 1026 30.02 -0.06 -8.19
CA THR A 1026 30.66 -1.17 -8.94
C THR A 1026 29.64 -2.09 -9.60
N LEU A 1027 28.50 -2.36 -8.96
CA LEU A 1027 27.38 -3.09 -9.56
C LEU A 1027 26.79 -2.31 -10.75
N ALA A 1028 26.45 -1.03 -10.58
CA ALA A 1028 25.88 -0.22 -11.67
C ALA A 1028 26.87 0.05 -12.82
N GLN A 1029 28.18 -0.13 -12.60
CA GLN A 1029 29.23 -0.04 -13.61
C GLN A 1029 29.60 -1.40 -14.22
N HIS A 1030 28.86 -2.47 -13.90
CA HIS A 1030 29.09 -3.83 -14.44
C HIS A 1030 30.48 -4.40 -14.10
N ARG A 1031 31.02 -4.07 -12.92
CA ARG A 1031 32.38 -4.42 -12.46
C ARG A 1031 32.42 -5.55 -11.43
N GLN A 1032 31.43 -6.43 -11.41
CA GLN A 1032 31.32 -7.53 -10.46
C GLN A 1032 31.19 -8.84 -11.24
N ASP A 1033 32.30 -9.53 -11.45
CA ASP A 1033 32.36 -10.68 -12.35
C ASP A 1033 31.50 -11.86 -11.87
N ILE A 1034 31.31 -12.03 -10.57
CA ILE A 1034 30.31 -12.96 -10.00
C ILE A 1034 28.90 -12.73 -10.56
N VAL A 1035 28.50 -11.47 -10.78
CA VAL A 1035 27.18 -11.10 -11.32
C VAL A 1035 27.13 -11.35 -12.82
N ARG A 1036 28.21 -11.05 -13.55
CA ARG A 1036 28.34 -11.37 -14.98
C ARG A 1036 28.27 -12.87 -15.23
N CYS A 1037 29.00 -13.68 -14.48
CA CYS A 1037 28.99 -15.14 -14.62
C CYS A 1037 27.60 -15.72 -14.30
N SER A 1038 26.99 -15.28 -13.20
CA SER A 1038 25.63 -15.62 -12.80
C SER A 1038 24.60 -15.35 -13.92
N ALA A 1039 24.60 -14.13 -14.47
CA ALA A 1039 23.71 -13.73 -15.54
C ALA A 1039 24.03 -14.44 -16.88
N THR A 1040 25.30 -14.76 -17.14
CA THR A 1040 25.72 -15.53 -18.33
C THR A 1040 25.19 -16.97 -18.26
N ILE A 1041 25.27 -17.64 -17.11
CA ILE A 1041 24.66 -18.98 -16.93
C ILE A 1041 23.14 -18.89 -17.08
N LEU A 1042 22.51 -17.85 -16.53
CA LEU A 1042 21.07 -17.61 -16.69
C LEU A 1042 20.66 -17.45 -18.16
N ARG A 1043 21.42 -16.69 -18.95
CA ARG A 1043 21.22 -16.53 -20.40
C ARG A 1043 21.42 -17.85 -21.16
N LEU A 1044 22.53 -18.56 -20.95
CA LEU A 1044 22.81 -19.79 -21.68
C LEU A 1044 21.80 -20.91 -21.36
N ALA A 1045 21.36 -21.02 -20.10
CA ALA A 1045 20.32 -21.97 -19.71
C ALA A 1045 18.94 -21.62 -20.31
N ASN A 1046 18.60 -20.33 -20.38
CA ASN A 1046 17.40 -19.84 -21.08
C ASN A 1046 17.44 -20.21 -22.57
N ASP A 1047 18.49 -19.80 -23.29
CA ASP A 1047 18.62 -20.02 -24.73
C ASP A 1047 18.52 -21.50 -25.16
N LEU A 1048 19.10 -22.41 -24.37
CA LEU A 1048 18.99 -23.87 -24.61
C LEU A 1048 17.54 -24.38 -24.55
N ALA A 1049 16.68 -23.73 -23.76
CA ALA A 1049 15.32 -24.18 -23.50
C ALA A 1049 14.24 -23.40 -24.28
N THR A 1050 14.50 -22.14 -24.66
CA THR A 1050 13.49 -21.26 -25.27
C THR A 1050 13.73 -20.95 -26.75
N SER A 1051 14.94 -21.13 -27.26
CA SER A 1051 15.29 -20.69 -28.62
C SER A 1051 14.43 -21.27 -29.76
N PRO A 1052 13.93 -22.54 -29.73
CA PRO A 1052 13.06 -23.04 -30.79
C PRO A 1052 11.74 -22.27 -30.91
N ASP A 1053 11.06 -22.03 -29.78
CA ASP A 1053 9.76 -21.35 -29.74
C ASP A 1053 9.89 -19.84 -29.95
N GLU A 1054 11.01 -19.23 -29.54
CA GLU A 1054 11.34 -17.83 -29.78
C GLU A 1054 11.57 -17.56 -31.27
N LEU A 1055 12.35 -18.42 -31.94
CA LEU A 1055 12.57 -18.30 -33.38
C LEU A 1055 11.31 -18.59 -34.19
N ALA A 1056 10.45 -19.51 -33.74
CA ALA A 1056 9.17 -19.81 -34.38
C ALA A 1056 8.18 -18.63 -34.34
N ARG A 1057 8.15 -17.86 -33.25
CA ARG A 1057 7.34 -16.61 -33.15
C ARG A 1057 8.04 -15.37 -33.71
N GLY A 1058 9.34 -15.50 -34.02
CA GLY A 1058 10.16 -14.52 -34.72
C GLY A 1058 10.88 -13.58 -33.76
N ASP A 1059 12.13 -13.91 -33.46
CA ASP A 1059 13.04 -13.18 -32.57
C ASP A 1059 14.50 -13.24 -33.09
N VAL A 1060 15.46 -12.63 -32.40
CA VAL A 1060 16.90 -12.71 -32.69
C VAL A 1060 17.45 -14.13 -32.58
N LEU A 1061 18.58 -14.40 -33.26
CA LEU A 1061 19.34 -15.62 -33.01
C LEU A 1061 19.84 -15.64 -31.56
N LYS A 1062 19.67 -16.78 -30.89
CA LYS A 1062 20.16 -17.06 -29.54
C LYS A 1062 21.54 -17.72 -29.62
N SER A 1063 22.20 -17.97 -28.48
CA SER A 1063 23.58 -18.50 -28.44
C SER A 1063 23.79 -19.74 -29.32
N VAL A 1064 22.88 -20.71 -29.31
CA VAL A 1064 22.89 -21.91 -30.15
C VAL A 1064 22.93 -21.54 -31.64
N GLN A 1065 21.98 -20.73 -32.12
CA GLN A 1065 21.88 -20.42 -33.56
C GLN A 1065 22.90 -19.38 -34.03
N CYS A 1066 23.42 -18.54 -33.13
CA CYS A 1066 24.62 -17.74 -33.38
C CYS A 1066 25.83 -18.64 -33.64
N TYR A 1067 26.04 -19.69 -32.83
CA TYR A 1067 27.15 -20.63 -33.02
C TYR A 1067 27.03 -21.42 -34.32
N MET A 1068 25.83 -21.97 -34.60
CA MET A 1068 25.54 -22.63 -35.89
C MET A 1068 25.82 -21.71 -37.08
N HIS A 1069 25.45 -20.43 -36.98
CA HIS A 1069 25.69 -19.46 -38.06
C HIS A 1069 27.18 -19.11 -38.24
N GLU A 1070 27.90 -18.92 -37.15
CA GLU A 1070 29.31 -18.52 -37.14
C GLU A 1070 30.26 -19.65 -37.59
N THR A 1071 29.92 -20.90 -37.25
CA THR A 1071 30.80 -22.07 -37.46
C THR A 1071 30.34 -23.04 -38.55
N GLY A 1072 29.03 -23.08 -38.85
CA GLY A 1072 28.42 -24.12 -39.70
C GLY A 1072 28.17 -25.46 -38.99
N ALA A 1073 28.31 -25.51 -37.65
CA ALA A 1073 28.05 -26.69 -36.83
C ALA A 1073 26.57 -27.13 -36.85
N THR A 1074 26.31 -28.40 -36.50
CA THR A 1074 24.93 -28.90 -36.29
C THR A 1074 24.30 -28.30 -35.04
N GLU A 1075 22.98 -28.51 -34.87
CA GLU A 1075 22.28 -28.04 -33.68
C GLU A 1075 22.78 -28.77 -32.42
N GLU A 1076 23.04 -30.07 -32.51
CA GLU A 1076 23.57 -30.88 -31.41
C GLU A 1076 24.98 -30.44 -31.00
N GLU A 1077 25.85 -30.15 -31.98
CA GLU A 1077 27.19 -29.59 -31.75
C GLU A 1077 27.12 -28.21 -31.09
N ALA A 1078 26.17 -27.37 -31.52
CA ALA A 1078 25.95 -26.04 -30.94
C ALA A 1078 25.36 -26.10 -29.52
N GLN A 1079 24.41 -26.99 -29.26
CA GLN A 1079 23.87 -27.23 -27.92
C GLN A 1079 24.96 -27.76 -26.98
N ALA A 1080 25.80 -28.70 -27.44
CA ALA A 1080 26.95 -29.19 -26.66
C ALA A 1080 27.97 -28.07 -26.38
N HIS A 1081 28.24 -27.18 -27.35
CA HIS A 1081 29.10 -26.01 -27.13
C HIS A 1081 28.52 -25.06 -26.07
N VAL A 1082 27.22 -24.74 -26.13
CA VAL A 1082 26.55 -23.88 -25.13
C VAL A 1082 26.51 -24.54 -23.74
N GLN A 1083 26.36 -25.86 -23.66
CA GLN A 1083 26.51 -26.59 -22.39
C GLN A 1083 27.94 -26.50 -21.84
N GLN A 1084 28.97 -26.60 -22.69
CA GLN A 1084 30.36 -26.39 -22.27
C GLN A 1084 30.61 -24.96 -21.79
N MET A 1085 30.02 -23.95 -22.45
CA MET A 1085 30.08 -22.55 -21.97
C MET A 1085 29.47 -22.38 -20.57
N ILE A 1086 28.41 -23.12 -20.24
CA ILE A 1086 27.84 -23.14 -18.88
C ILE A 1086 28.84 -23.74 -17.89
N CYS A 1087 29.50 -24.86 -18.21
CA CYS A 1087 30.55 -25.46 -17.38
C CYS A 1087 31.70 -24.47 -17.13
N ASP A 1088 32.26 -23.88 -18.20
CA ASP A 1088 33.38 -22.94 -18.14
C ASP A 1088 33.03 -21.66 -17.33
N THR A 1089 31.77 -21.22 -17.41
CA THR A 1089 31.27 -20.06 -16.65
C THR A 1089 31.03 -20.41 -15.18
N TRP A 1090 30.62 -21.63 -14.85
CA TRP A 1090 30.56 -22.10 -13.46
C TRP A 1090 31.92 -22.14 -12.80
N GLU A 1091 32.96 -22.56 -13.51
CA GLU A 1091 34.34 -22.59 -13.01
C GLU A 1091 34.92 -21.18 -12.80
N GLU A 1092 34.51 -20.22 -13.63
CA GLU A 1092 34.78 -18.80 -13.41
C GLU A 1092 34.01 -18.27 -12.19
N MET A 1093 32.73 -18.59 -12.06
CA MET A 1093 31.90 -18.16 -10.92
C MET A 1093 32.38 -18.75 -9.59
N ASN A 1094 32.89 -19.99 -9.59
CA ASN A 1094 33.53 -20.62 -8.43
C ASN A 1094 34.81 -19.86 -8.02
N TYR A 1095 35.61 -19.42 -8.99
CA TYR A 1095 36.80 -18.59 -8.72
C TYR A 1095 36.41 -17.23 -8.14
N GLU A 1096 35.43 -16.54 -8.74
CA GLU A 1096 34.94 -15.25 -8.25
C GLU A 1096 34.32 -15.37 -6.85
N ALA A 1097 33.58 -16.44 -6.55
CA ALA A 1097 33.03 -16.69 -5.22
C ALA A 1097 34.12 -16.92 -4.17
N LYS A 1098 35.21 -17.63 -4.53
CA LYS A 1098 36.40 -17.81 -3.70
C LYS A 1098 37.12 -16.47 -3.46
N MET A 1099 37.35 -15.68 -4.51
CA MET A 1099 37.99 -14.36 -4.41
C MET A 1099 37.14 -13.35 -3.64
N ALA A 1100 35.81 -13.47 -3.68
CA ALA A 1100 34.90 -12.59 -2.97
C ALA A 1100 35.09 -12.60 -1.44
N GLY A 1101 35.69 -13.64 -0.85
CA GLY A 1101 36.12 -13.65 0.56
C GLY A 1101 37.20 -12.61 0.90
N THR A 1102 37.88 -12.05 -0.11
CA THR A 1102 38.81 -10.90 0.02
C THR A 1102 38.21 -9.58 -0.45
N SER A 1103 36.98 -9.60 -0.97
CA SER A 1103 36.25 -8.43 -1.48
C SER A 1103 35.42 -7.74 -0.39
N SER A 1104 34.79 -6.61 -0.73
CA SER A 1104 33.80 -5.95 0.12
C SER A 1104 32.37 -6.50 -0.02
N LEU A 1105 32.11 -7.48 -0.90
CA LEU A 1105 30.77 -8.04 -1.10
C LEU A 1105 30.32 -8.87 0.10
N PRO A 1106 29.07 -8.71 0.60
CA PRO A 1106 28.54 -9.59 1.64
C PRO A 1106 28.42 -11.03 1.14
N ARG A 1107 28.80 -12.01 1.99
CA ARG A 1107 28.73 -13.46 1.66
C ARG A 1107 27.35 -13.89 1.14
N GLY A 1108 26.26 -13.44 1.77
CA GLY A 1108 24.90 -13.75 1.32
C GLY A 1108 24.52 -13.12 -0.03
N PHE A 1109 25.19 -12.04 -0.46
CA PHE A 1109 25.05 -11.51 -1.82
C PHE A 1109 25.74 -12.40 -2.86
N VAL A 1110 26.92 -12.93 -2.53
CA VAL A 1110 27.65 -13.88 -3.39
C VAL A 1110 26.85 -15.17 -3.57
N GLU A 1111 26.34 -15.75 -2.48
CA GLU A 1111 25.51 -16.97 -2.55
C GLU A 1111 24.20 -16.73 -3.29
N ALA A 1112 23.56 -15.56 -3.15
CA ALA A 1112 22.39 -15.19 -3.95
C ALA A 1112 22.71 -15.06 -5.45
N ALA A 1113 23.87 -14.52 -5.82
CA ALA A 1113 24.33 -14.49 -7.21
C ALA A 1113 24.57 -15.91 -7.77
N MET A 1114 25.17 -16.81 -6.98
CA MET A 1114 25.27 -18.24 -7.36
C MET A 1114 23.88 -18.91 -7.46
N ASN A 1115 22.95 -18.56 -6.57
CA ASN A 1115 21.59 -19.10 -6.59
C ASN A 1115 20.78 -18.65 -7.82
N VAL A 1116 21.05 -17.49 -8.42
CA VAL A 1116 20.46 -17.10 -9.72
C VAL A 1116 20.82 -18.12 -10.81
N ALA A 1117 22.08 -18.56 -10.88
CA ALA A 1117 22.53 -19.59 -11.83
C ALA A 1117 21.89 -20.96 -11.54
N ARG A 1118 21.84 -21.37 -10.27
CA ARG A 1118 21.15 -22.61 -9.83
C ARG A 1118 19.66 -22.59 -10.16
N MET A 1119 19.02 -21.43 -9.99
CA MET A 1119 17.60 -21.23 -10.34
C MET A 1119 17.40 -21.29 -11.85
N ALA A 1120 18.30 -20.72 -12.65
CA ALA A 1120 18.24 -20.80 -14.11
C ALA A 1120 18.28 -22.25 -14.61
N GLN A 1121 19.27 -23.03 -14.16
CA GLN A 1121 19.41 -24.43 -14.56
C GLN A 1121 18.26 -25.30 -14.05
N CYS A 1122 17.59 -24.90 -12.96
CA CYS A 1122 16.35 -25.53 -12.50
C CYS A 1122 15.17 -25.17 -13.41
N ILE A 1123 14.85 -23.88 -13.60
CA ILE A 1123 13.65 -23.44 -14.33
C ILE A 1123 13.67 -23.84 -15.81
N TYR A 1124 14.86 -23.94 -16.42
CA TYR A 1124 15.04 -24.32 -17.83
C TYR A 1124 15.44 -25.79 -18.05
N GLN A 1125 15.46 -26.62 -16.99
CA GLN A 1125 15.98 -28.00 -17.07
C GLN A 1125 15.22 -28.91 -18.06
N TYR A 1126 13.93 -28.67 -18.27
CA TYR A 1126 13.04 -29.52 -19.07
C TYR A 1126 12.25 -28.71 -20.12
N GLY A 1127 12.82 -27.61 -20.62
CA GLY A 1127 12.15 -26.65 -21.52
C GLY A 1127 11.79 -25.35 -20.83
N ASP A 1128 10.95 -24.52 -21.46
CA ASP A 1128 10.57 -23.19 -20.96
C ASP A 1128 9.68 -23.23 -19.71
N GLY A 1129 10.30 -23.39 -18.54
CA GLY A 1129 9.60 -23.34 -17.25
C GLY A 1129 9.11 -21.96 -16.81
N HIS A 1130 9.30 -20.89 -17.60
CA HIS A 1130 8.81 -19.54 -17.28
C HIS A 1130 7.63 -19.14 -18.17
N GLY A 1131 7.80 -19.17 -19.49
CA GLY A 1131 6.71 -18.91 -20.45
C GLY A 1131 5.72 -20.07 -20.53
N CYS A 1132 6.18 -21.32 -20.45
CA CYS A 1132 5.37 -22.55 -20.53
C CYS A 1132 5.50 -23.44 -19.29
N PRO A 1133 5.12 -22.96 -18.08
CA PRO A 1133 5.46 -23.57 -16.80
C PRO A 1133 4.87 -24.97 -16.54
N GLU A 1134 3.84 -25.38 -17.28
CA GLU A 1134 3.32 -26.75 -17.28
C GLU A 1134 4.29 -27.73 -17.96
N GLU A 1135 4.88 -27.31 -19.08
CA GLU A 1135 5.75 -28.14 -19.92
C GLU A 1135 7.16 -28.23 -19.31
N GLY A 1136 7.70 -27.12 -18.78
CA GLY A 1136 8.96 -27.09 -18.03
C GLY A 1136 8.91 -27.64 -16.59
N LYS A 1137 7.80 -28.29 -16.17
CA LYS A 1137 7.52 -28.82 -14.82
C LYS A 1137 7.57 -27.81 -13.66
N THR A 1138 7.56 -26.51 -13.93
CA THR A 1138 7.54 -25.46 -12.88
C THR A 1138 6.27 -25.54 -12.03
N VAL A 1139 5.12 -25.86 -12.62
CA VAL A 1139 3.85 -26.04 -11.89
C VAL A 1139 3.96 -27.14 -10.82
N GLU A 1140 4.51 -28.30 -11.18
CA GLU A 1140 4.74 -29.43 -10.26
C GLU A 1140 5.70 -29.03 -9.12
N ARG A 1141 6.84 -28.41 -9.46
CA ARG A 1141 7.84 -27.96 -8.49
C ARG A 1141 7.30 -26.89 -7.53
N PHE A 1142 6.49 -25.97 -8.05
CA PHE A 1142 5.82 -24.96 -7.24
C PHE A 1142 4.83 -25.60 -6.25
N MET A 1143 4.02 -26.56 -6.71
CA MET A 1143 3.11 -27.32 -5.84
C MET A 1143 3.88 -28.02 -4.71
N TYR A 1144 5.01 -28.66 -4.99
CA TYR A 1144 5.83 -29.32 -3.97
C TYR A 1144 6.51 -28.37 -2.98
N LEU A 1145 6.89 -27.16 -3.40
CA LEU A 1145 7.65 -26.23 -2.57
C LEU A 1145 6.73 -25.32 -1.75
N VAL A 1146 5.67 -24.78 -2.35
CA VAL A 1146 4.85 -23.69 -1.77
C VAL A 1146 3.47 -24.15 -1.33
N VAL A 1147 2.86 -25.15 -1.97
CA VAL A 1147 1.46 -25.54 -1.71
C VAL A 1147 1.34 -26.76 -0.80
N ASN A 1148 2.06 -27.84 -1.13
CA ASN A 1148 1.95 -29.13 -0.46
C ASN A 1148 2.88 -29.17 0.76
N PRO A 1149 2.35 -29.30 2.00
CA PRO A 1149 3.19 -29.42 3.19
C PRO A 1149 3.84 -30.82 3.27
N VAL A 1150 4.97 -30.92 3.95
CA VAL A 1150 5.59 -32.21 4.26
C VAL A 1150 4.87 -32.87 5.42
N THR A 1151 4.37 -34.09 5.22
CA THR A 1151 3.59 -34.80 6.25
C THR A 1151 4.47 -35.38 7.36
N ASN A 1152 4.08 -35.09 8.61
CA ASN A 1152 4.67 -35.66 9.82
C ASN A 1152 4.02 -37.02 10.15
N THR A 1153 4.48 -38.09 9.49
CA THR A 1153 3.72 -39.34 9.46
C THR A 1153 3.93 -40.30 10.64
N LYS A 1154 4.94 -40.11 11.54
CA LYS A 1154 5.35 -41.18 12.48
C LYS A 1154 5.81 -40.90 13.93
N VAL A 1155 6.05 -39.66 14.41
CA VAL A 1155 6.85 -39.48 15.67
C VAL A 1155 6.12 -38.83 16.87
N ILE A 1156 4.86 -38.39 16.74
CA ILE A 1156 4.14 -37.75 17.87
C ILE A 1156 3.87 -38.70 19.06
N SER A 1157 3.96 -40.02 18.87
CA SER A 1157 3.77 -41.02 19.95
C SER A 1157 5.04 -41.43 20.71
N LEU A 1158 6.18 -40.75 20.52
CA LEU A 1158 7.47 -41.08 21.17
C LEU A 1158 8.07 -39.92 21.99
N LEU A 1159 7.38 -38.77 22.06
CA LEU A 1159 7.79 -37.59 22.84
C LEU A 1159 6.77 -37.19 23.93
N SER A 1160 5.82 -38.09 24.23
CA SER A 1160 4.95 -38.10 25.41
C SER A 1160 5.42 -39.16 26.40
#